data_AF-A0A0G0NUA0-F1
#
_entry.id   AF-A0A0G0NUA0-F1
#
_cell.length_a   1.000
_cell.length_b   1.000
_cell.length_c   1.000
_cell.angle_alpha   90.00
_cell.angle_beta   90.00
_cell.angle_gamma   90.00
#
_symmetry.space_group_name_H-M   'P 1'
#
loop_
_entity.id
_entity.type
_entity.pdbx_description
1 polymer ?
#
loop_
_entity_poly.entity_id
_entity_poly.type
_entity_poly.pdbx_seq_one_letter_code
_entity_poly.pdbx_strand_id
1 'polypeptide(L)'
;MKNKKSKSKSPKPQIEVIEEKIIRLQQATSTIYPSASYWHVELCRRSPLYYAGRIAIRPYELIFYMKNIYWFSEVGKDNIPEVGGKGANLGEMSQAGFPIPPGFIISAGAYQLFFKKTGLLLKINKKLKNLDPENSHALQKTSSEIQKMIISQELPAELKKEIIKYYKELSKQSLKTGDALVAVRSSATAEDLPSASFAGQQATFLNIRGEKNLILAVERAIASLYTARAIYYRIVNKFDHTKVSLAVPVQKMIESEVSGIMFTADPVSSDETKITIDAGFGLGEAIVSGSVTPDNYAVDKKTFKIIKKDVHEQEWKIIRKIGNGRDTMLRVSTASDLGEENEFNLHVNIPKSERGQQKLSDDQIIALAKIGKSIEDHYGKPQDTEFAIEKDVIYIVQARPITTLNQKTSVGVGHVQPVLSDNSEQILKGTGASMGMASGVVKILNGPSEINRIEKGDVLVAEMTTPDYVPAMRRAVAIVTDAGGKTSHAAIVSRELGIPCVVGTGTATHTLKEGMMITVDGAEGVVYRGKIEKSSENPARQGVLQYAPTIETVPVTGTKVYVNLGEPDRAKEISQMPCDGVGLMRAEFIISEIGEHPSAMIKKGKGEVWSKKLADGIAEIAEAFSPRPVVYRASDFKSNEYRGLKGGTAFEQEESNPMIGYRGEFRYITNSEVFKLEIEAIRRVREKLGLTNLWLMIPFVRTIDEFRQAKKILEDNGLKRSRDFKLWIMAEVPSVAILMEEFCHEGIDGVSIGSNDLTQLVLGIDRDNEKLTPLFDERNEAVVRTMSYIITTCRKNHITCSICGQAPSNYPEIVELFVKQGATSVSVSADKIIDTRKLIASIEKKILLENAARDQVGHFIAAL
;
A
#
# COMPACT_ATOMS: atom_id res chain seq x y z
N MET A 1 -15.84 58.70 -50.78
CA MET A 1 -16.03 57.48 -51.59
C MET A 1 -14.71 56.71 -51.69
N LYS A 2 -14.74 55.45 -51.22
CA LYS A 2 -14.02 54.24 -51.72
C LYS A 2 -12.48 54.16 -51.76
N ASN A 3 -12.01 53.22 -50.94
CA ASN A 3 -11.10 52.09 -51.21
C ASN A 3 -9.60 52.32 -51.47
N LYS A 4 -8.80 52.17 -50.40
CA LYS A 4 -7.41 51.68 -50.49
C LYS A 4 -7.43 50.14 -50.52
N LYS A 5 -6.97 49.56 -51.64
CA LYS A 5 -6.58 48.13 -51.75
C LYS A 5 -5.15 47.97 -51.22
N SER A 6 -4.95 47.22 -50.14
CA SER A 6 -3.65 46.64 -49.80
C SER A 6 -3.60 45.19 -50.31
N LYS A 7 -2.53 44.85 -51.03
CA LYS A 7 -2.16 43.47 -51.38
C LYS A 7 -1.42 42.89 -50.16
N SER A 8 -1.94 41.81 -49.56
CA SER A 8 -1.20 41.00 -48.59
C SER A 8 -0.29 40.01 -49.34
N LYS A 9 1.01 40.06 -49.06
CA LYS A 9 1.97 38.99 -49.37
C LYS A 9 2.00 38.02 -48.19
N SER A 10 1.85 36.74 -48.48
CA SER A 10 1.99 35.60 -47.55
C SER A 10 3.45 35.35 -47.16
N PRO A 11 3.77 35.04 -45.89
CA PRO A 11 5.05 34.43 -45.54
C PRO A 11 4.88 33.01 -44.97
N LYS A 12 5.65 32.06 -45.51
CA LYS A 12 6.11 30.81 -44.88
C LYS A 12 7.45 30.42 -45.52
N PRO A 13 8.37 29.68 -44.84
CA PRO A 13 8.58 29.61 -43.39
C PRO A 13 10.08 29.68 -42.96
N GLN A 14 10.35 30.13 -41.74
CA GLN A 14 11.68 30.19 -41.09
C GLN A 14 12.14 28.86 -40.45
N ILE A 15 11.58 27.71 -40.85
CA ILE A 15 11.86 26.41 -40.20
C ILE A 15 13.05 25.68 -40.85
N GLU A 16 13.22 25.78 -42.17
CA GLU A 16 14.31 25.10 -42.89
C GLU A 16 15.71 25.63 -42.51
N VAL A 17 15.82 26.90 -42.11
CA VAL A 17 17.10 27.55 -41.76
C VAL A 17 17.63 27.10 -40.39
N ILE A 18 16.79 26.50 -39.54
CA ILE A 18 17.18 26.03 -38.20
C ILE A 18 17.66 24.57 -38.26
N GLU A 19 17.03 23.72 -39.07
CA GLU A 19 17.46 22.33 -39.25
C GLU A 19 18.82 22.23 -39.93
N GLU A 20 19.09 23.06 -40.95
CA GLU A 20 20.39 23.09 -41.65
C GLU A 20 21.57 23.50 -40.73
N LYS A 21 21.32 24.36 -39.73
CA LYS A 21 22.33 24.79 -38.77
C LYS A 21 22.64 23.73 -37.70
N ILE A 22 21.64 22.92 -37.32
CA ILE A 22 21.82 21.83 -36.35
C ILE A 22 22.62 20.68 -36.98
N ILE A 23 22.35 20.36 -38.25
CA ILE A 23 23.07 19.31 -38.98
C ILE A 23 24.55 19.69 -39.19
N ARG A 24 24.86 20.96 -39.52
CA ARG A 24 26.25 21.42 -39.65
C ARG A 24 27.03 21.43 -38.33
N LEU A 25 26.37 21.64 -37.20
CA LEU A 25 27.00 21.58 -35.86
C LEU A 25 27.27 20.14 -35.39
N GLN A 26 26.41 19.19 -35.77
CA GLN A 26 26.63 17.76 -35.51
C GLN A 26 27.75 17.17 -36.38
N GLN A 27 27.92 17.65 -37.62
CA GLN A 27 29.02 17.20 -38.49
C GLN A 27 30.39 17.79 -38.10
N ALA A 28 30.44 18.98 -37.51
CA ALA A 28 31.69 19.59 -37.05
C ALA A 28 32.25 18.93 -35.78
N THR A 29 31.40 18.30 -34.97
CA THR A 29 31.80 17.69 -33.68
C THR A 29 32.27 16.24 -33.81
N SER A 30 31.92 15.54 -34.88
CA SER A 30 32.38 14.16 -35.14
C SER A 30 33.76 14.06 -35.80
N THR A 31 34.35 15.18 -36.25
CA THR A 31 35.60 15.18 -37.03
C THR A 31 36.85 15.49 -36.18
N ILE A 32 36.70 15.91 -34.91
CA ILE A 32 37.83 16.45 -34.11
C ILE A 32 38.30 15.52 -32.97
N TYR A 33 37.55 14.47 -32.59
CA TYR A 33 38.01 13.52 -31.55
C TYR A 33 37.57 12.07 -31.82
N PRO A 34 38.39 11.26 -32.51
CA PRO A 34 38.24 9.81 -32.50
C PRO A 34 39.07 9.26 -31.33
N SER A 35 38.39 8.71 -30.32
CA SER A 35 38.93 8.05 -29.11
C SER A 35 39.42 8.97 -27.97
N ALA A 36 38.56 9.17 -26.97
CA ALA A 36 38.93 9.33 -25.55
C ALA A 36 37.67 9.25 -24.67
N SER A 37 37.48 8.10 -24.05
CA SER A 37 36.50 7.84 -23.00
C SER A 37 36.95 8.43 -21.66
N TYR A 38 35.99 8.94 -20.88
CA TYR A 38 36.12 9.29 -19.45
C TYR A 38 37.18 10.34 -19.10
N TRP A 39 36.89 11.64 -19.29
CA TRP A 39 37.39 12.76 -18.44
C TRP A 39 36.76 14.14 -18.82
N HIS A 40 35.65 14.17 -19.56
CA HIS A 40 35.08 15.41 -20.15
C HIS A 40 33.84 15.98 -19.43
N VAL A 41 33.53 15.56 -18.21
CA VAL A 41 32.31 16.01 -17.49
C VAL A 41 32.59 17.14 -16.49
N GLU A 42 33.83 17.37 -16.04
CA GLU A 42 34.10 18.34 -14.97
C GLU A 42 34.39 19.78 -15.48
N LEU A 43 34.73 19.97 -16.76
CA LEU A 43 35.17 21.28 -17.30
C LEU A 43 34.09 22.08 -18.06
N CYS A 44 32.92 21.49 -18.35
CA CYS A 44 31.81 22.19 -19.04
C CYS A 44 30.87 22.98 -18.11
N ARG A 45 31.10 23.04 -16.79
CA ARG A 45 30.22 23.73 -15.83
C ARG A 45 30.46 25.24 -15.67
N ARG A 46 31.39 25.85 -16.40
CA ARG A 46 31.74 27.29 -16.25
C ARG A 46 31.61 28.13 -17.52
N SER A 47 30.72 27.75 -18.44
CA SER A 47 30.48 28.48 -19.70
C SER A 47 29.20 29.33 -19.63
N PRO A 48 29.25 30.66 -19.86
CA PRO A 48 28.07 31.55 -19.80
C PRO A 48 26.97 31.27 -20.85
N LEU A 49 27.22 30.38 -21.81
CA LEU A 49 26.27 29.98 -22.86
C LEU A 49 25.26 28.90 -22.42
N TYR A 50 25.42 28.29 -21.24
CA TYR A 50 24.46 27.30 -20.72
C TYR A 50 23.19 27.93 -20.12
N TYR A 51 23.17 29.27 -19.94
CA TYR A 51 22.05 30.00 -19.32
C TYR A 51 20.99 30.51 -20.31
N ALA A 52 21.17 30.37 -21.62
CA ALA A 52 20.26 30.93 -22.63
C ALA A 52 19.30 29.91 -23.29
N GLY A 53 19.28 28.65 -22.85
CA GLY A 53 18.54 27.57 -23.52
C GLY A 53 17.38 26.92 -22.75
N ARG A 54 17.06 27.37 -21.54
CA ARG A 54 15.91 26.83 -20.78
C ARG A 54 14.74 27.81 -20.80
N ILE A 55 13.99 27.80 -21.91
CA ILE A 55 12.56 28.09 -21.81
C ILE A 55 11.95 26.87 -21.12
N ALA A 56 11.83 26.94 -19.80
CA ALA A 56 11.09 25.98 -19.02
C ALA A 56 9.60 26.13 -19.35
N ILE A 57 9.09 25.30 -20.26
CA ILE A 57 7.64 25.11 -20.41
C ILE A 57 7.18 24.47 -19.10
N ARG A 58 6.31 25.16 -18.36
CA ARG A 58 5.74 24.63 -17.10
C ARG A 58 4.87 23.40 -17.43
N PRO A 59 4.72 22.40 -16.54
CA PRO A 59 3.84 21.24 -16.78
C PRO A 59 2.40 21.63 -17.14
N TYR A 60 1.93 22.79 -16.67
CA TYR A 60 0.62 23.35 -16.99
C TYR A 60 0.47 23.91 -18.42
N GLU A 61 1.58 24.12 -19.14
CA GLU A 61 1.57 24.64 -20.52
C GLU A 61 1.64 23.54 -21.58
N LEU A 62 2.07 22.31 -21.21
CA LEU A 62 1.94 21.10 -22.05
C LEU A 62 0.48 20.68 -22.28
N ILE A 63 -0.46 21.20 -21.46
CA ILE A 63 -1.90 20.92 -21.50
C ILE A 63 -2.55 21.34 -22.83
N PHE A 64 -1.93 22.25 -23.60
CA PHE A 64 -2.47 22.71 -24.88
C PHE A 64 -2.27 21.75 -26.07
N TYR A 65 -1.58 20.62 -25.87
CA TYR A 65 -1.26 19.66 -26.94
C TYR A 65 -1.81 18.24 -26.72
N MET A 66 -2.59 17.99 -25.66
CA MET A 66 -3.17 16.67 -25.41
C MET A 66 -4.41 16.45 -26.29
N LYS A 67 -4.46 15.31 -26.99
CA LYS A 67 -5.65 14.87 -27.75
C LYS A 67 -6.80 14.58 -26.77
N ASN A 68 -8.03 14.94 -27.13
CA ASN A 68 -9.18 14.76 -26.24
C ASN A 68 -9.59 13.29 -26.11
N ILE A 69 -9.47 12.52 -27.18
CA ILE A 69 -9.92 11.13 -27.27
C ILE A 69 -8.85 10.27 -27.92
N TYR A 70 -8.59 9.09 -27.36
CA TYR A 70 -7.66 8.11 -27.90
C TYR A 70 -8.36 6.79 -28.17
N TRP A 71 -8.06 6.09 -29.26
CA TRP A 71 -8.39 4.67 -29.40
C TRP A 71 -7.52 3.85 -28.45
N PHE A 72 -8.00 2.67 -28.01
CA PHE A 72 -7.14 1.77 -27.22
C PHE A 72 -5.84 1.43 -27.95
N SER A 73 -5.87 1.31 -29.28
CA SER A 73 -4.69 1.06 -30.11
C SER A 73 -3.67 2.21 -30.16
N GLU A 74 -3.97 3.39 -29.61
CA GLU A 74 -3.10 4.58 -29.65
C GLU A 74 -2.33 4.82 -28.34
N VAL A 75 -2.65 4.11 -27.26
CA VAL A 75 -2.09 4.37 -25.93
C VAL A 75 -1.60 3.09 -25.26
N GLY A 76 -0.63 3.22 -24.36
CA GLY A 76 -0.07 2.11 -23.58
C GLY A 76 0.26 2.53 -22.15
N LYS A 77 1.09 1.73 -21.46
CA LYS A 77 1.45 1.95 -20.05
C LYS A 77 2.08 3.32 -19.75
N ASP A 78 2.73 3.94 -20.73
CA ASP A 78 3.40 5.25 -20.56
C ASP A 78 2.40 6.43 -20.60
N ASN A 79 1.12 6.17 -20.88
CA ASN A 79 0.08 7.19 -21.02
C ASN A 79 -0.87 7.32 -19.81
N ILE A 80 -0.47 6.83 -18.63
CA ILE A 80 -1.29 6.91 -17.40
C ILE A 80 -1.74 8.37 -17.10
N PRO A 81 -0.92 9.42 -17.24
CA PRO A 81 -1.36 10.80 -17.03
C PRO A 81 -2.49 11.24 -17.99
N GLU A 82 -2.52 10.72 -19.22
CA GLU A 82 -3.49 11.06 -20.26
C GLU A 82 -4.79 10.27 -20.12
N VAL A 83 -4.72 8.97 -19.81
CA VAL A 83 -5.85 8.03 -19.92
C VAL A 83 -6.19 7.28 -18.62
N GLY A 84 -5.48 7.59 -17.53
CA GLY A 84 -5.61 6.91 -16.25
C GLY A 84 -5.14 5.44 -16.31
N GLY A 85 -5.12 4.80 -15.15
CA GLY A 85 -4.59 3.44 -14.99
C GLY A 85 -5.27 2.38 -15.86
N LYS A 86 -6.61 2.31 -15.75
CA LYS A 86 -7.42 1.35 -16.54
C LYS A 86 -7.31 1.60 -18.04
N GLY A 87 -7.36 2.86 -18.45
CA GLY A 87 -7.22 3.25 -19.85
C GLY A 87 -5.87 2.85 -20.43
N ALA A 88 -4.78 3.08 -19.68
CA ALA A 88 -3.43 2.69 -20.08
C ALA A 88 -3.29 1.16 -20.19
N ASN A 89 -3.82 0.39 -19.24
CA ASN A 89 -3.78 -1.08 -19.30
C ASN A 89 -4.62 -1.65 -20.45
N LEU A 90 -5.82 -1.11 -20.72
CA LEU A 90 -6.64 -1.51 -21.86
C LEU A 90 -5.92 -1.25 -23.19
N GLY A 91 -5.22 -0.13 -23.29
CA GLY A 91 -4.41 0.21 -24.46
C GLY A 91 -3.20 -0.72 -24.63
N GLU A 92 -2.43 -0.93 -23.56
CA GLU A 92 -1.28 -1.84 -23.52
C GLU A 92 -1.67 -3.25 -23.98
N MET A 93 -2.76 -3.80 -23.43
CA MET A 93 -3.23 -5.13 -23.82
C MET A 93 -3.74 -5.18 -25.25
N SER A 94 -4.38 -4.12 -25.74
CA SER A 94 -4.85 -4.04 -27.12
C SER A 94 -3.68 -4.01 -28.11
N GLN A 95 -2.61 -3.28 -27.79
CA GLN A 95 -1.39 -3.24 -28.61
C GLN A 95 -0.63 -4.57 -28.60
N ALA A 96 -0.64 -5.28 -27.46
CA ALA A 96 -0.05 -6.60 -27.33
C ALA A 96 -0.84 -7.71 -28.04
N GLY A 97 -2.02 -7.40 -28.60
CA GLY A 97 -2.82 -8.35 -29.38
C GLY A 97 -3.67 -9.32 -28.55
N PHE A 98 -3.90 -9.02 -27.26
CA PHE A 98 -4.83 -9.78 -26.42
C PHE A 98 -6.29 -9.55 -26.87
N PRO A 99 -7.23 -10.47 -26.57
CA PRO A 99 -8.62 -10.38 -27.02
C PRO A 99 -9.42 -9.35 -26.20
N ILE A 100 -9.08 -8.07 -26.36
CA ILE A 100 -9.73 -6.95 -25.69
C ILE A 100 -10.90 -6.45 -26.55
N PRO A 101 -12.11 -6.25 -26.00
CA PRO A 101 -13.18 -5.59 -26.73
C PRO A 101 -12.76 -4.19 -27.17
N PRO A 102 -13.01 -3.80 -28.44
CA PRO A 102 -12.56 -2.52 -28.97
C PRO A 102 -13.22 -1.36 -28.23
N GLY A 103 -12.52 -0.23 -28.16
CA GLY A 103 -12.99 0.96 -27.46
C GLY A 103 -12.08 2.15 -27.63
N PHE A 104 -12.52 3.27 -27.04
CA PHE A 104 -11.80 4.54 -27.00
C PHE A 104 -11.84 5.13 -25.60
N ILE A 105 -10.99 6.11 -25.33
CA ILE A 105 -10.83 6.74 -24.02
C ILE A 105 -10.99 8.24 -24.17
N ILE A 106 -11.92 8.80 -23.41
CA ILE A 106 -12.03 10.24 -23.21
C ILE A 106 -10.96 10.61 -22.19
N SER A 107 -9.99 11.42 -22.59
CA SER A 107 -8.78 11.68 -21.81
C SER A 107 -9.00 12.57 -20.58
N ALA A 108 -8.01 12.56 -19.69
CA ALA A 108 -7.87 13.54 -18.61
C ALA A 108 -7.83 14.99 -19.14
N GLY A 109 -7.30 15.21 -20.34
CA GLY A 109 -7.31 16.52 -21.01
C GLY A 109 -8.73 17.02 -21.33
N ALA A 110 -9.60 16.12 -21.79
CA ALA A 110 -11.01 16.44 -22.04
C ALA A 110 -11.76 16.76 -20.73
N TYR A 111 -11.46 16.05 -19.65
CA TYR A 111 -11.96 16.35 -18.30
C TYR A 111 -11.53 17.76 -17.83
N GLN A 112 -10.25 18.11 -17.99
CA GLN A 112 -9.74 19.44 -17.64
C GLN A 112 -10.38 20.54 -18.49
N LEU A 113 -10.60 20.28 -19.79
CA LEU A 113 -11.30 21.20 -20.68
C LEU A 113 -12.74 21.48 -20.21
N PHE A 114 -13.48 20.44 -19.81
CA PHE A 114 -14.83 20.58 -19.24
C PHE A 114 -14.82 21.49 -18.01
N PHE A 115 -13.95 21.25 -17.03
CA PHE A 115 -13.87 22.07 -15.82
C PHE A 115 -13.41 23.50 -16.08
N LYS A 116 -12.50 23.69 -17.03
CA LYS A 116 -12.02 25.01 -17.45
C LYS A 116 -13.11 25.84 -18.12
N LYS A 117 -13.90 25.24 -19.01
CA LYS A 117 -14.97 25.92 -19.76
C LYS A 117 -16.18 26.24 -18.88
N THR A 118 -16.54 25.36 -17.95
CA THR A 118 -17.71 25.52 -17.07
C THR A 118 -17.43 26.35 -15.81
N GLY A 119 -16.16 26.48 -15.41
CA GLY A 119 -15.77 27.15 -14.17
C GLY A 119 -16.24 26.42 -12.90
N LEU A 120 -16.69 25.17 -13.02
CA LEU A 120 -17.27 24.39 -11.91
C LEU A 120 -16.28 24.10 -10.79
N LEU A 121 -14.99 23.94 -11.13
CA LEU A 121 -13.96 23.50 -10.19
C LEU A 121 -13.84 24.46 -9.00
N LEU A 122 -13.93 25.77 -9.24
CA LEU A 122 -13.92 26.79 -8.18
C LEU A 122 -15.12 26.66 -7.24
N LYS A 123 -16.31 26.37 -7.79
CA LYS A 123 -17.53 26.21 -6.99
C LYS A 123 -17.49 24.93 -6.15
N ILE A 124 -16.98 23.84 -6.72
CA ILE A 124 -16.78 22.56 -6.02
C ILE A 124 -15.79 22.74 -4.88
N ASN A 125 -14.62 23.34 -5.13
CA ASN A 125 -13.62 23.59 -4.10
C ASN A 125 -14.16 24.45 -2.95
N LYS A 126 -14.97 25.46 -3.24
CA LYS A 126 -15.60 26.29 -2.20
C LYS A 126 -16.53 25.47 -1.30
N LYS A 127 -17.24 24.48 -1.84
CA LYS A 127 -18.11 23.57 -1.08
C LYS A 127 -17.32 22.55 -0.26
N LEU A 128 -16.16 22.10 -0.76
CA LEU A 128 -15.29 21.16 -0.06
C LEU A 128 -14.41 21.84 1.01
N LYS A 129 -14.14 23.14 0.88
CA LYS A 129 -13.35 23.93 1.84
C LYS A 129 -14.11 24.02 3.17
N ASN A 130 -13.61 23.30 4.18
CA ASN A 130 -14.18 23.12 5.54
C ASN A 130 -15.23 22.01 5.68
N LEU A 131 -15.32 21.08 4.73
CA LEU A 131 -16.11 19.87 4.92
C LEU A 131 -15.40 18.97 5.94
N ASP A 132 -16.04 18.70 7.08
CA ASP A 132 -15.59 17.70 8.04
C ASP A 132 -15.85 16.30 7.46
N PRO A 133 -14.80 15.51 7.16
CA PRO A 133 -14.97 14.16 6.60
C PRO A 133 -15.62 13.19 7.58
N GLU A 134 -15.53 13.42 8.89
CA GLU A 134 -16.11 12.54 9.93
C GLU A 134 -17.62 12.78 10.12
N ASN A 135 -18.16 13.86 9.54
CA ASN A 135 -19.60 14.12 9.50
C ASN A 135 -20.25 13.48 8.26
N SER A 136 -20.69 12.23 8.41
CA SER A 136 -21.28 11.42 7.33
C SER A 136 -22.45 12.11 6.61
N HIS A 137 -23.34 12.79 7.36
CA HIS A 137 -24.49 13.48 6.79
C HIS A 137 -24.10 14.71 5.97
N ALA A 138 -23.16 15.53 6.47
CA ALA A 138 -22.65 16.69 5.74
C ALA A 138 -21.88 16.27 4.48
N LEU A 139 -21.11 15.19 4.57
CA LEU A 139 -20.36 14.60 3.46
C LEU A 139 -21.28 14.08 2.35
N GLN A 140 -22.30 13.28 2.69
CA GLN A 140 -23.28 12.77 1.71
C GLN A 140 -24.07 13.89 1.03
N LYS A 141 -24.50 14.89 1.81
CA LYS A 141 -25.21 16.06 1.26
C LYS A 141 -24.32 16.83 0.28
N THR A 142 -23.08 17.12 0.67
CA THR A 142 -22.13 17.88 -0.16
C THR A 142 -21.75 17.11 -1.43
N SER A 143 -21.51 15.80 -1.32
CA SER A 143 -21.33 14.88 -2.46
C SER A 143 -22.49 14.98 -3.44
N SER A 144 -23.72 14.80 -2.95
CA SER A 144 -24.93 14.84 -3.78
C SER A 144 -25.12 16.19 -4.50
N GLU A 145 -24.82 17.29 -3.82
CA GLU A 145 -24.87 18.63 -4.42
C GLU A 145 -23.82 18.80 -5.53
N ILE A 146 -22.59 18.36 -5.31
CA ILE A 146 -21.51 18.43 -6.31
C ILE A 146 -21.85 17.57 -7.53
N GLN A 147 -22.33 16.35 -7.33
CA GLN A 147 -22.71 15.46 -8.42
C GLN A 147 -23.84 16.05 -9.28
N LYS A 148 -24.88 16.62 -8.64
CA LYS A 148 -25.95 17.35 -9.35
C LYS A 148 -25.40 18.51 -10.17
N MET A 149 -24.46 19.28 -9.62
CA MET A 149 -23.83 20.41 -10.32
C MET A 149 -23.07 19.96 -11.57
N ILE A 150 -22.39 18.82 -11.51
CA ILE A 150 -21.64 18.26 -12.65
C ILE A 150 -22.62 17.78 -13.73
N ILE A 151 -23.63 17.00 -13.36
CA ILE A 151 -24.61 16.42 -14.29
C ILE A 151 -25.48 17.51 -14.94
N SER A 152 -25.75 18.62 -14.24
CA SER A 152 -26.54 19.73 -14.81
C SER A 152 -25.81 20.55 -15.87
N GLN A 153 -24.52 20.31 -16.10
CA GLN A 153 -23.67 21.12 -16.96
C GLN A 153 -23.39 20.41 -18.27
N GLU A 154 -23.70 21.07 -19.39
CA GLU A 154 -23.47 20.48 -20.70
C GLU A 154 -21.98 20.35 -21.01
N LEU A 155 -21.58 19.19 -21.57
CA LEU A 155 -20.25 19.03 -22.16
C LEU A 155 -20.01 20.07 -23.27
N PRO A 156 -18.78 20.63 -23.38
CA PRO A 156 -18.41 21.50 -24.50
C PRO A 156 -18.81 20.90 -25.85
N ALA A 157 -19.42 21.71 -26.71
CA ALA A 157 -20.00 21.25 -27.97
C ALA A 157 -18.96 20.57 -28.88
N GLU A 158 -17.71 21.04 -28.85
CA GLU A 158 -16.56 20.42 -29.51
C GLU A 158 -16.31 18.99 -29.02
N LEU A 159 -16.26 18.79 -27.70
CA LEU A 159 -16.01 17.50 -27.07
C LEU A 159 -17.17 16.52 -27.31
N LYS A 160 -18.41 16.99 -27.19
CA LYS A 160 -19.61 16.18 -27.45
C LYS A 160 -19.63 15.66 -28.89
N LYS A 161 -19.33 16.51 -29.87
CA LYS A 161 -19.24 16.11 -31.28
C LYS A 161 -18.14 15.07 -31.51
N GLU A 162 -17.00 15.24 -30.86
CA GLU A 162 -15.87 14.31 -30.96
C GLU A 162 -16.23 12.95 -30.36
N ILE A 163 -16.82 12.89 -29.17
CA ILE A 163 -17.28 11.65 -28.53
C ILE A 163 -18.27 10.89 -29.42
N ILE A 164 -19.26 11.60 -29.98
CA ILE A 164 -20.26 10.99 -30.88
C ILE A 164 -19.61 10.45 -32.15
N LYS A 165 -18.60 11.13 -32.68
CA LYS A 165 -17.85 10.65 -33.86
C LYS A 165 -17.16 9.31 -33.57
N TYR A 166 -16.40 9.22 -32.48
CA TYR A 166 -15.71 7.98 -32.09
C TYR A 166 -16.72 6.85 -31.79
N TYR A 167 -17.83 7.16 -31.14
CA TYR A 167 -18.90 6.18 -30.89
C TYR A 167 -19.53 5.63 -32.18
N LYS A 168 -19.76 6.48 -33.19
CA LYS A 168 -20.24 6.04 -34.51
C LYS A 168 -19.22 5.17 -35.23
N GLU A 169 -17.94 5.53 -35.14
CA GLU A 169 -16.86 4.73 -35.74
C GLU A 169 -16.76 3.35 -35.06
N LEU A 170 -16.80 3.29 -33.72
CA LEU A 170 -16.85 2.05 -32.96
C LEU A 170 -18.07 1.19 -33.33
N SER A 171 -19.24 1.84 -33.49
CA SER A 171 -20.48 1.15 -33.88
C SER A 171 -20.39 0.52 -35.27
N LYS A 172 -19.80 1.21 -36.24
CA LYS A 172 -19.56 0.68 -37.60
C LYS A 172 -18.59 -0.50 -37.62
N GLN A 173 -17.57 -0.47 -36.75
CA GLN A 173 -16.61 -1.58 -36.63
C GLN A 173 -17.25 -2.81 -35.96
N SER A 174 -18.21 -2.58 -35.06
CA SER A 174 -18.80 -3.63 -34.22
C SER A 174 -20.07 -4.27 -34.81
N LEU A 175 -20.84 -3.53 -35.60
CA LEU A 175 -22.14 -3.94 -36.13
C LEU A 175 -22.30 -3.52 -37.60
N LYS A 176 -23.02 -4.35 -38.38
CA LYS A 176 -23.39 -4.01 -39.76
C LYS A 176 -24.40 -2.86 -39.85
N THR A 177 -25.30 -2.75 -38.86
CA THR A 177 -26.33 -1.70 -38.76
C THR A 177 -26.70 -1.43 -37.30
N GLY A 178 -26.89 -0.17 -36.93
CA GLY A 178 -27.34 0.26 -35.59
C GLY A 178 -26.22 0.66 -34.64
N ASP A 179 -26.62 1.15 -33.47
CA ASP A 179 -25.70 1.62 -32.42
C ASP A 179 -25.16 0.48 -31.57
N ALA A 180 -23.83 0.45 -31.35
CA ALA A 180 -23.19 -0.54 -30.50
C ALA A 180 -23.48 -0.29 -29.02
N LEU A 181 -23.58 -1.37 -28.26
CA LEU A 181 -23.64 -1.29 -26.81
C LEU A 181 -22.24 -1.09 -26.26
N VAL A 182 -22.12 -0.21 -25.27
CA VAL A 182 -20.84 0.12 -24.65
C VAL A 182 -20.94 0.11 -23.13
N ALA A 183 -19.83 -0.29 -22.51
CA ALA A 183 -19.55 -0.04 -21.12
C ALA A 183 -18.79 1.28 -20.99
N VAL A 184 -19.26 2.17 -20.11
CA VAL A 184 -18.60 3.44 -19.79
C VAL A 184 -18.01 3.31 -18.39
N ARG A 185 -16.69 3.39 -18.29
CA ARG A 185 -15.95 3.17 -17.04
C ARG A 185 -15.23 4.44 -16.62
N SER A 186 -15.05 4.61 -15.32
CA SER A 186 -14.13 5.62 -14.78
C SER A 186 -12.71 5.05 -14.70
N SER A 187 -11.70 5.88 -15.02
CA SER A 187 -10.27 5.57 -14.96
C SER A 187 -9.54 6.77 -14.38
N ALA A 188 -9.21 6.75 -13.08
CA ALA A 188 -8.58 7.89 -12.44
C ALA A 188 -7.06 7.89 -12.67
N THR A 189 -6.48 9.08 -12.82
CA THR A 189 -5.02 9.27 -12.98
C THR A 189 -4.20 8.92 -11.72
N ALA A 190 -4.86 8.80 -10.57
CA ALA A 190 -4.25 8.48 -9.28
C ALA A 190 -4.60 7.06 -8.77
N GLU A 191 -5.19 6.21 -9.61
CA GLU A 191 -5.72 4.89 -9.25
C GLU A 191 -4.64 3.83 -8.96
N ASP A 192 -3.46 3.98 -9.55
CA ASP A 192 -2.35 2.99 -9.46
C ASP A 192 -1.20 3.43 -8.54
N LEU A 193 -1.42 4.42 -7.66
CA LEU A 193 -0.40 4.76 -6.67
C LEU A 193 -0.22 3.56 -5.70
N PRO A 194 1.01 3.18 -5.34
CA PRO A 194 1.30 1.99 -4.51
C PRO A 194 0.59 1.93 -3.15
N SER A 195 0.06 3.05 -2.67
CA SER A 195 -0.67 3.21 -1.41
C SER A 195 -2.18 3.45 -1.58
N ALA A 196 -2.71 3.53 -2.81
CA ALA A 196 -4.08 3.94 -3.09
C ALA A 196 -4.87 2.87 -3.86
N SER A 197 -5.43 1.88 -3.15
CA SER A 197 -6.41 0.97 -3.73
C SER A 197 -7.78 1.64 -3.77
N PHE A 198 -8.16 2.23 -4.92
CA PHE A 198 -9.53 2.70 -5.19
C PHE A 198 -10.47 1.56 -5.62
N ALA A 199 -10.18 0.31 -5.24
CA ALA A 199 -10.95 -0.85 -5.65
C ALA A 199 -12.45 -0.71 -5.26
N GLY A 200 -13.33 -0.89 -6.25
CA GLY A 200 -14.79 -0.86 -6.08
C GLY A 200 -15.40 0.51 -5.78
N GLN A 201 -14.67 1.63 -5.94
CA GLN A 201 -15.19 2.99 -5.65
C GLN A 201 -15.68 3.76 -6.87
N GLN A 202 -15.43 3.24 -8.06
CA GLN A 202 -15.56 3.93 -9.33
C GLN A 202 -16.77 3.44 -10.12
N ALA A 203 -17.55 4.35 -10.68
CA ALA A 203 -18.79 3.99 -11.38
C ALA A 203 -18.50 3.34 -12.73
N THR A 204 -19.23 2.25 -13.00
CA THR A 204 -19.27 1.56 -14.28
C THR A 204 -20.71 1.49 -14.75
N PHE A 205 -20.96 1.96 -15.97
CA PHE A 205 -22.29 1.95 -16.58
C PHE A 205 -22.27 0.95 -17.73
N LEU A 206 -23.09 -0.10 -17.63
CA LEU A 206 -23.15 -1.18 -18.60
C LEU A 206 -24.33 -0.99 -19.56
N ASN A 207 -24.27 -1.67 -20.71
CA ASN A 207 -25.37 -1.72 -21.69
C ASN A 207 -25.84 -0.35 -22.22
N ILE A 208 -24.92 0.61 -22.31
CA ILE A 208 -25.23 1.95 -22.80
C ILE A 208 -25.39 1.93 -24.32
N ARG A 209 -26.51 2.48 -24.80
CA ARG A 209 -26.86 2.53 -26.23
C ARG A 209 -27.34 3.92 -26.64
N GLY A 210 -26.84 4.38 -27.77
CA GLY A 210 -27.26 5.62 -28.40
C GLY A 210 -26.51 6.85 -27.86
N GLU A 211 -26.43 7.88 -28.70
CA GLU A 211 -25.64 9.09 -28.44
C GLU A 211 -26.04 9.79 -27.13
N LYS A 212 -27.35 9.91 -26.86
CA LYS A 212 -27.86 10.62 -25.68
C LYS A 212 -27.47 9.91 -24.37
N ASN A 213 -27.63 8.59 -24.33
CA ASN A 213 -27.30 7.81 -23.15
C ASN A 213 -25.78 7.74 -22.94
N LEU A 214 -24.98 7.70 -24.03
CA LEU A 214 -23.53 7.77 -23.93
C LEU A 214 -23.07 9.07 -23.27
N ILE A 215 -23.57 10.22 -23.72
CA ILE A 215 -23.20 11.51 -23.13
C ILE A 215 -23.58 11.57 -21.65
N LEU A 216 -24.79 11.13 -21.30
CA LEU A 216 -25.22 11.09 -19.91
C LEU A 216 -24.37 10.14 -19.06
N ALA A 217 -23.98 8.98 -19.58
CA ALA A 217 -23.09 8.05 -18.89
C ALA A 217 -21.69 8.64 -18.67
N VAL A 218 -21.17 9.41 -19.64
CA VAL A 218 -19.90 10.15 -19.49
C VAL A 218 -20.01 11.21 -18.40
N GLU A 219 -21.09 11.99 -18.37
CA GLU A 219 -21.34 12.99 -17.32
C GLU A 219 -21.43 12.34 -15.92
N ARG A 220 -22.11 11.19 -15.82
CA ARG A 220 -22.17 10.41 -14.57
C ARG A 220 -20.82 9.83 -14.18
N ALA A 221 -20.01 9.37 -15.14
CA ALA A 221 -18.65 8.90 -14.87
C ALA A 221 -17.79 10.04 -14.30
N ILE A 222 -17.88 11.25 -14.86
CA ILE A 222 -17.22 12.45 -14.31
C ILE A 222 -17.71 12.76 -12.89
N ALA A 223 -19.03 12.70 -12.66
CA ALA A 223 -19.63 12.93 -11.34
C ALA A 223 -19.22 11.87 -10.31
N SER A 224 -18.95 10.63 -10.73
CA SER A 224 -18.52 9.54 -9.84
C SER A 224 -17.20 9.81 -9.13
N LEU A 225 -16.36 10.70 -9.69
CA LEU A 225 -15.16 11.15 -8.99
C LEU A 225 -15.51 11.84 -7.67
N TYR A 226 -16.71 12.42 -7.52
CA TYR A 226 -17.15 13.17 -6.34
C TYR A 226 -18.20 12.44 -5.50
N THR A 227 -18.14 11.11 -5.39
CA THR A 227 -18.91 10.35 -4.39
C THR A 227 -18.45 10.69 -2.97
N ALA A 228 -19.33 10.48 -1.98
CA ALA A 228 -19.02 10.72 -0.56
C ALA A 228 -17.74 9.96 -0.13
N ARG A 229 -17.62 8.69 -0.54
CA ARG A 229 -16.44 7.85 -0.28
C ARG A 229 -15.18 8.38 -0.96
N ALA A 230 -15.25 8.80 -2.23
CA ALA A 230 -14.10 9.35 -2.93
C ALA A 230 -13.68 10.72 -2.39
N ILE A 231 -14.64 11.55 -1.94
CA ILE A 231 -14.39 12.82 -1.27
C ILE A 231 -13.72 12.56 0.08
N TYR A 232 -14.29 11.69 0.92
CA TYR A 232 -13.72 11.28 2.21
C TYR A 232 -12.29 10.81 2.06
N TYR A 233 -12.07 9.84 1.18
CA TYR A 233 -10.74 9.27 0.93
C TYR A 233 -9.73 10.36 0.55
N ARG A 234 -10.10 11.28 -0.34
CA ARG A 234 -9.20 12.37 -0.72
C ARG A 234 -8.96 13.38 0.41
N ILE A 235 -9.97 13.70 1.21
CA ILE A 235 -9.79 14.61 2.36
C ILE A 235 -8.86 13.97 3.39
N VAL A 236 -9.11 12.71 3.78
CA VAL A 236 -8.30 11.97 4.76
C VAL A 236 -6.86 11.77 4.28
N ASN A 237 -6.66 11.40 3.01
CA ASN A 237 -5.33 11.23 2.42
C ASN A 237 -4.73 12.55 1.90
N LYS A 238 -5.37 13.71 2.19
CA LYS A 238 -4.90 15.05 1.82
C LYS A 238 -4.60 15.23 0.32
N PHE A 239 -5.32 14.51 -0.54
CA PHE A 239 -5.24 14.68 -1.99
C PHE A 239 -5.97 15.95 -2.43
N ASP A 240 -5.26 16.81 -3.15
CA ASP A 240 -5.83 18.01 -3.74
C ASP A 240 -6.90 17.63 -4.80
N HIS A 241 -8.15 18.01 -4.53
CA HIS A 241 -9.29 17.77 -5.42
C HIS A 241 -9.12 18.37 -6.83
N THR A 242 -8.19 19.33 -7.01
CA THR A 242 -7.89 19.95 -8.30
C THR A 242 -6.83 19.23 -9.12
N LYS A 243 -6.02 18.37 -8.48
CA LYS A 243 -4.94 17.64 -9.13
C LYS A 243 -5.36 16.27 -9.64
N VAL A 244 -6.49 15.76 -9.17
CA VAL A 244 -7.04 14.48 -9.65
C VAL A 244 -7.84 14.71 -10.91
N SER A 245 -7.38 14.13 -12.02
CA SER A 245 -8.11 14.08 -13.29
C SER A 245 -8.68 12.68 -13.52
N LEU A 246 -9.79 12.63 -14.26
CA LEU A 246 -10.46 11.39 -14.64
C LEU A 246 -10.41 11.22 -16.16
N ALA A 247 -10.08 10.02 -16.61
CA ALA A 247 -10.35 9.56 -17.96
C ALA A 247 -11.55 8.60 -17.96
N VAL A 248 -12.21 8.47 -19.11
CA VAL A 248 -13.43 7.66 -19.26
C VAL A 248 -13.25 6.70 -20.44
N PRO A 249 -12.82 5.45 -20.19
CA PRO A 249 -12.86 4.39 -21.19
C PRO A 249 -14.32 4.07 -21.59
N VAL A 250 -14.56 4.05 -22.90
CA VAL A 250 -15.79 3.61 -23.55
C VAL A 250 -15.46 2.37 -24.36
N GLN A 251 -15.87 1.22 -23.85
CA GLN A 251 -15.52 -0.10 -24.38
C GLN A 251 -16.77 -0.77 -24.95
N LYS A 252 -16.65 -1.50 -26.06
CA LYS A 252 -17.73 -2.35 -26.57
C LYS A 252 -18.19 -3.32 -25.48
N MET A 253 -19.50 -3.36 -25.23
CA MET A 253 -20.11 -4.29 -24.29
C MET A 253 -20.10 -5.71 -24.87
N ILE A 254 -19.79 -6.68 -24.02
CA ILE A 254 -19.89 -8.11 -24.31
C ILE A 254 -21.11 -8.64 -23.54
N GLU A 255 -22.07 -9.23 -24.25
CA GLU A 255 -23.27 -9.80 -23.63
C GLU A 255 -22.92 -11.19 -23.12
N SER A 256 -22.24 -11.23 -21.96
CA SER A 256 -21.61 -12.44 -21.48
C SER A 256 -22.62 -13.48 -21.00
N GLU A 257 -22.51 -14.68 -21.55
CA GLU A 257 -23.20 -15.87 -21.06
C GLU A 257 -22.55 -16.36 -19.77
N VAL A 258 -21.22 -16.27 -19.73
CA VAL A 258 -20.36 -16.57 -18.58
C VAL A 258 -19.31 -15.47 -18.47
N SER A 259 -19.04 -15.04 -17.26
CA SER A 259 -18.00 -14.07 -16.95
C SER A 259 -17.30 -14.45 -15.66
N GLY A 260 -16.20 -13.78 -15.34
CA GLY A 260 -15.44 -14.14 -14.17
C GLY A 260 -14.14 -13.39 -13.99
N ILE A 261 -13.37 -13.87 -13.01
CA ILE A 261 -12.08 -13.32 -12.61
C ILE A 261 -11.06 -14.44 -12.66
N MET A 262 -9.87 -14.17 -13.17
CA MET A 262 -8.75 -15.10 -13.22
C MET A 262 -7.52 -14.44 -12.60
N PHE A 263 -6.92 -15.16 -11.65
CA PHE A 263 -5.63 -14.82 -11.07
C PHE A 263 -4.57 -15.76 -11.62
N THR A 264 -3.47 -15.18 -12.07
CA THR A 264 -2.34 -15.97 -12.55
C THR A 264 -1.46 -16.50 -11.42
N ALA A 265 -1.79 -16.25 -10.16
CA ALA A 265 -1.25 -16.93 -8.99
C ALA A 265 -2.40 -17.12 -7.99
N ASP A 266 -2.35 -18.13 -7.12
CA ASP A 266 -3.41 -18.29 -6.11
C ASP A 266 -3.39 -17.11 -5.12
N PRO A 267 -4.45 -16.27 -5.06
CA PRO A 267 -4.46 -15.07 -4.23
C PRO A 267 -4.57 -15.39 -2.73
N VAL A 268 -4.87 -16.64 -2.35
CA VAL A 268 -4.97 -17.08 -0.94
C VAL A 268 -3.64 -17.65 -0.46
N SER A 269 -3.13 -18.67 -1.16
CA SER A 269 -1.89 -19.36 -0.77
C SER A 269 -0.61 -18.69 -1.27
N SER A 270 -0.74 -17.68 -2.15
CA SER A 270 0.37 -17.06 -2.89
C SER A 270 1.16 -18.07 -3.74
N ASP A 271 0.51 -19.17 -4.15
CA ASP A 271 1.10 -20.19 -5.01
C ASP A 271 1.14 -19.72 -6.47
N GLU A 272 2.31 -19.24 -6.89
CA GLU A 272 2.57 -18.80 -8.27
C GLU A 272 2.66 -19.97 -9.28
N THR A 273 2.61 -21.22 -8.82
CA THR A 273 2.59 -22.38 -9.73
C THR A 273 1.20 -22.69 -10.28
N LYS A 274 0.16 -22.01 -9.78
CA LYS A 274 -1.23 -22.23 -10.14
C LYS A 274 -1.86 -20.98 -10.75
N ILE A 275 -2.84 -21.20 -11.64
CA ILE A 275 -3.79 -20.20 -12.10
C ILE A 275 -5.15 -20.55 -11.47
N THR A 276 -5.82 -19.58 -10.85
CA THR A 276 -7.15 -19.78 -10.28
C THR A 276 -8.18 -18.96 -11.05
N ILE A 277 -9.32 -19.57 -11.39
CA ILE A 277 -10.39 -18.96 -12.19
C ILE A 277 -11.70 -19.08 -11.43
N ASP A 278 -12.36 -17.95 -11.18
CA ASP A 278 -13.70 -17.85 -10.63
C ASP A 278 -14.69 -17.51 -11.76
N ALA A 279 -15.75 -18.30 -11.96
CA ALA A 279 -16.70 -18.11 -13.05
C ALA A 279 -18.17 -18.20 -12.61
N GLY A 280 -19.02 -17.39 -13.23
CA GLY A 280 -20.46 -17.34 -12.96
C GLY A 280 -21.26 -17.01 -14.22
N PHE A 281 -22.55 -17.33 -14.20
CA PHE A 281 -23.44 -17.05 -15.32
C PHE A 281 -23.83 -15.56 -15.38
N GLY A 282 -23.95 -15.03 -16.60
CA GLY A 282 -24.38 -13.66 -16.88
C GLY A 282 -23.25 -12.63 -16.84
N LEU A 283 -23.60 -11.37 -16.57
CA LEU A 283 -22.65 -10.26 -16.50
C LEU A 283 -21.77 -10.33 -15.25
N GLY A 284 -20.49 -9.95 -15.41
CA GLY A 284 -19.46 -10.09 -14.36
C GLY A 284 -19.66 -9.24 -13.11
N GLU A 285 -20.57 -8.27 -13.16
CA GLU A 285 -20.94 -7.40 -12.04
C GLU A 285 -21.28 -8.21 -10.78
N ALA A 286 -22.04 -9.30 -10.91
CA ALA A 286 -22.43 -10.14 -9.77
C ALA A 286 -21.25 -10.87 -9.10
N ILE A 287 -20.21 -11.21 -9.87
CA ILE A 287 -19.03 -11.92 -9.37
C ILE A 287 -18.06 -10.92 -8.73
N VAL A 288 -17.85 -9.78 -9.38
CA VAL A 288 -16.97 -8.71 -8.89
C VAL A 288 -17.52 -8.10 -7.60
N SER A 289 -18.85 -7.97 -7.46
CA SER A 289 -19.48 -7.52 -6.21
C SER A 289 -19.46 -8.57 -5.10
N GLY A 290 -19.21 -9.85 -5.44
CA GLY A 290 -19.33 -10.98 -4.51
C GLY A 290 -20.78 -11.32 -4.15
N SER A 291 -21.76 -10.86 -4.92
CA SER A 291 -23.19 -11.13 -4.67
C SER A 291 -23.62 -12.55 -5.06
N VAL A 292 -22.77 -13.28 -5.79
CA VAL A 292 -22.94 -14.71 -6.08
C VAL A 292 -21.69 -15.50 -5.70
N THR A 293 -21.86 -16.77 -5.37
CA THR A 293 -20.75 -17.72 -5.19
C THR A 293 -20.38 -18.31 -6.55
N PRO A 294 -19.18 -18.02 -7.11
CA PRO A 294 -18.77 -18.53 -8.41
C PRO A 294 -18.30 -19.99 -8.34
N ASP A 295 -18.26 -20.67 -9.48
CA ASP A 295 -17.44 -21.88 -9.62
C ASP A 295 -15.96 -21.51 -9.49
N ASN A 296 -15.17 -22.34 -8.80
CA ASN A 296 -13.72 -22.17 -8.65
C ASN A 296 -12.97 -23.28 -9.40
N TYR A 297 -12.03 -22.88 -10.26
CA TYR A 297 -11.14 -23.79 -10.96
C TYR A 297 -9.68 -23.48 -10.64
N ALA A 298 -8.85 -24.51 -10.51
CA ALA A 298 -7.41 -24.36 -10.36
C ALA A 298 -6.68 -25.12 -11.48
N VAL A 299 -5.72 -24.47 -12.12
CA VAL A 299 -4.95 -25.01 -13.25
C VAL A 299 -3.47 -24.94 -12.94
N ASP A 300 -2.73 -26.01 -13.22
CA ASP A 300 -1.27 -26.01 -13.13
C ASP A 300 -0.67 -25.12 -14.22
N LYS A 301 0.07 -24.09 -13.84
CA LYS A 301 0.56 -23.06 -14.77
C LYS A 301 1.56 -23.61 -15.79
N LYS A 302 2.27 -24.71 -15.49
CA LYS A 302 3.29 -25.29 -16.37
C LYS A 302 2.69 -26.23 -17.41
N THR A 303 1.76 -27.08 -16.98
CA THR A 303 1.19 -28.17 -17.79
C THR A 303 -0.19 -27.84 -18.34
N PHE A 304 -0.82 -26.78 -17.84
CA PHE A 304 -2.22 -26.41 -18.11
C PHE A 304 -3.23 -27.49 -17.76
N LYS A 305 -2.88 -28.43 -16.88
CA LYS A 305 -3.81 -29.43 -16.37
C LYS A 305 -4.70 -28.83 -15.30
N ILE A 306 -6.01 -29.12 -15.38
CA ILE A 306 -6.95 -28.73 -14.34
C ILE A 306 -6.68 -29.58 -13.09
N ILE A 307 -6.33 -28.93 -11.99
CA ILE A 307 -6.01 -29.53 -10.68
C ILE A 307 -7.29 -29.72 -9.87
N LYS A 308 -8.19 -28.73 -9.90
CA LYS A 308 -9.39 -28.68 -9.06
C LYS A 308 -10.55 -28.04 -9.80
N LYS A 309 -11.77 -28.54 -9.53
CA LYS A 309 -13.04 -27.93 -9.93
C LYS A 309 -14.01 -27.99 -8.75
N ASP A 310 -14.39 -26.83 -8.24
CA ASP A 310 -15.46 -26.67 -7.28
C ASP A 310 -16.64 -25.99 -7.99
N VAL A 311 -17.72 -26.75 -8.20
CA VAL A 311 -18.92 -26.25 -8.87
C VAL A 311 -19.95 -25.87 -7.81
N HIS A 312 -20.47 -24.64 -7.90
CA HIS A 312 -21.39 -24.09 -6.92
C HIS A 312 -22.76 -23.82 -7.55
N GLU A 313 -23.84 -23.92 -6.76
CA GLU A 313 -25.15 -23.50 -7.25
C GLU A 313 -25.22 -21.98 -7.36
N GLN A 314 -25.72 -21.49 -8.50
CA GLN A 314 -26.00 -20.07 -8.71
C GLN A 314 -27.50 -19.88 -8.94
N GLU A 315 -28.17 -19.14 -8.05
CA GLU A 315 -29.64 -19.03 -8.08
C GLU A 315 -30.18 -18.00 -9.07
N TRP A 316 -29.37 -17.01 -9.41
CA TRP A 316 -29.74 -15.87 -10.25
C TRP A 316 -28.54 -15.36 -11.05
N LYS A 317 -28.80 -14.66 -12.15
CA LYS A 317 -27.80 -13.98 -12.98
C LYS A 317 -28.27 -12.60 -13.40
N ILE A 318 -27.32 -11.75 -13.75
CA ILE A 318 -27.60 -10.46 -14.38
C ILE A 318 -27.57 -10.64 -15.89
N ILE A 319 -28.67 -10.26 -16.54
CA ILE A 319 -28.74 -10.13 -18.00
C ILE A 319 -29.16 -8.71 -18.36
N ARG A 320 -28.97 -8.34 -19.62
CA ARG A 320 -29.51 -7.09 -20.12
C ARG A 320 -31.04 -7.11 -20.22
N LYS A 321 -31.67 -6.01 -19.84
CA LYS A 321 -33.08 -5.69 -20.07
C LYS A 321 -33.34 -5.42 -21.54
N ILE A 322 -34.06 -6.33 -22.20
CA ILE A 322 -34.51 -6.13 -23.58
C ILE A 322 -35.80 -5.30 -23.53
N GLY A 323 -35.73 -4.01 -23.87
CA GLY A 323 -36.91 -3.15 -24.02
C GLY A 323 -37.60 -3.36 -25.37
N ASN A 324 -38.93 -3.16 -25.43
CA ASN A 324 -39.78 -3.24 -26.64
C ASN A 324 -39.50 -2.11 -27.65
N GLY A 325 -38.27 -1.95 -28.13
CA GLY A 325 -37.92 -1.07 -29.25
C GLY A 325 -38.00 0.44 -29.00
N ARG A 326 -38.27 0.89 -27.76
CA ARG A 326 -38.12 2.30 -27.37
C ARG A 326 -36.84 2.44 -26.55
N ASP A 327 -35.93 3.31 -27.01
CA ASP A 327 -34.75 3.73 -26.26
C ASP A 327 -35.17 4.09 -24.84
N THR A 328 -34.85 3.21 -23.90
CA THR A 328 -35.08 3.49 -22.49
C THR A 328 -34.06 4.57 -22.14
N MET A 329 -34.51 5.82 -22.04
CA MET A 329 -33.67 6.91 -21.57
C MET A 329 -33.27 6.59 -20.14
N LEU A 330 -31.98 6.72 -19.80
CA LEU A 330 -31.52 6.74 -18.41
C LEU A 330 -32.38 7.75 -17.64
N ARG A 331 -33.24 7.30 -16.72
CA ARG A 331 -34.00 8.23 -15.87
C ARG A 331 -33.10 8.79 -14.77
N VAL A 332 -33.37 10.03 -14.38
CA VAL A 332 -32.74 10.71 -13.24
C VAL A 332 -33.82 10.87 -12.19
N SER A 333 -33.91 9.96 -11.23
CA SER A 333 -34.86 10.07 -10.11
C SER A 333 -34.24 10.81 -8.93
N THR A 334 -33.03 10.46 -8.48
CA THR A 334 -32.32 11.18 -7.40
C THR A 334 -30.80 11.02 -7.48
N ALA A 335 -30.04 11.85 -6.74
CA ALA A 335 -28.57 11.78 -6.68
C ALA A 335 -28.05 10.58 -5.85
N SER A 336 -28.91 9.94 -5.06
CA SER A 336 -28.62 8.69 -4.36
C SER A 336 -28.60 7.47 -5.28
N ASP A 337 -29.20 7.56 -6.47
CA ASP A 337 -29.36 6.43 -7.42
C ASP A 337 -28.16 6.27 -8.38
N LEU A 338 -27.04 6.96 -8.13
CA LEU A 338 -25.90 6.96 -9.04
C LEU A 338 -25.10 5.64 -9.03
N GLY A 339 -25.47 4.66 -8.19
CA GLY A 339 -24.72 3.41 -8.01
C GLY A 339 -25.50 2.11 -7.95
N GLU A 340 -26.83 2.08 -7.75
CA GLU A 340 -27.46 0.82 -7.27
C GLU A 340 -28.53 0.17 -8.15
N GLU A 341 -29.03 0.78 -9.22
CA GLU A 341 -29.81 0.03 -10.21
C GLU A 341 -29.52 0.53 -11.63
N ASN A 342 -28.68 -0.20 -12.38
CA ASN A 342 -28.62 -0.02 -13.83
C ASN A 342 -29.99 -0.42 -14.40
N GLU A 343 -30.84 0.56 -14.75
CA GLU A 343 -32.18 0.35 -15.34
C GLU A 343 -32.17 -0.55 -16.60
N PHE A 344 -30.99 -0.81 -17.17
CA PHE A 344 -30.74 -1.68 -18.33
C PHE A 344 -30.35 -3.11 -17.99
N ASN A 345 -30.21 -3.46 -16.72
CA ASN A 345 -29.88 -4.81 -16.26
C ASN A 345 -31.10 -5.40 -15.54
N LEU A 346 -31.25 -6.72 -15.62
CA LEU A 346 -32.29 -7.48 -14.94
C LEU A 346 -31.64 -8.60 -14.12
N HIS A 347 -32.10 -8.70 -12.88
CA HIS A 347 -31.91 -9.90 -12.07
C HIS A 347 -32.89 -10.97 -12.54
N VAL A 348 -32.36 -12.09 -13.00
CA VAL A 348 -33.16 -13.22 -13.50
C VAL A 348 -32.77 -14.48 -12.75
N ASN A 349 -33.76 -15.15 -12.18
CA ASN A 349 -33.57 -16.44 -11.54
C ASN A 349 -33.16 -17.50 -12.56
N ILE A 350 -32.15 -18.28 -12.22
CA ILE A 350 -31.69 -19.42 -13.01
C ILE A 350 -32.61 -20.61 -12.69
N PRO A 351 -33.13 -21.32 -13.71
CA PRO A 351 -33.92 -22.54 -13.51
C PRO A 351 -33.17 -23.56 -12.65
N LYS A 352 -33.87 -24.25 -11.73
CA LYS A 352 -33.25 -25.21 -10.80
C LYS A 352 -32.36 -26.26 -11.49
N SER A 353 -32.73 -26.68 -12.71
CA SER A 353 -31.95 -27.63 -13.54
C SER A 353 -30.60 -27.09 -14.03
N GLU A 354 -30.40 -25.77 -14.01
CA GLU A 354 -29.20 -25.09 -14.53
C GLU A 354 -28.29 -24.55 -13.42
N ARG A 355 -28.80 -24.37 -12.19
CA ARG A 355 -28.06 -23.73 -11.08
C ARG A 355 -26.73 -24.41 -10.75
N GLY A 356 -26.72 -25.73 -10.73
CA GLY A 356 -25.55 -26.56 -10.41
C GLY A 356 -24.70 -26.97 -11.62
N GLN A 357 -24.95 -26.43 -12.81
CA GLN A 357 -24.13 -26.75 -13.99
C GLN A 357 -22.77 -26.05 -13.90
N GLN A 358 -21.72 -26.73 -14.40
CA GLN A 358 -20.38 -26.17 -14.54
C GLN A 358 -20.43 -24.98 -15.52
N LYS A 359 -19.90 -23.81 -15.12
CA LYS A 359 -20.05 -22.58 -15.90
C LYS A 359 -19.09 -22.51 -17.08
N LEU A 360 -17.86 -23.00 -16.92
CA LEU A 360 -16.87 -23.05 -18.00
C LEU A 360 -16.63 -24.50 -18.43
N SER A 361 -16.58 -24.77 -19.73
CA SER A 361 -16.07 -26.06 -20.22
C SER A 361 -14.56 -26.20 -19.95
N ASP A 362 -14.06 -27.44 -19.93
CA ASP A 362 -12.64 -27.71 -19.69
C ASP A 362 -11.72 -27.03 -20.71
N ASP A 363 -12.14 -26.98 -21.97
CA ASP A 363 -11.41 -26.30 -23.04
C ASP A 363 -11.36 -24.77 -22.80
N GLN A 364 -12.45 -24.17 -22.32
CA GLN A 364 -12.49 -22.76 -21.95
C GLN A 364 -11.60 -22.45 -20.74
N ILE A 365 -11.59 -23.33 -19.72
CA ILE A 365 -10.69 -23.21 -18.55
C ILE A 365 -9.22 -23.19 -19.00
N ILE A 366 -8.84 -24.12 -19.88
CA ILE A 366 -7.47 -24.22 -20.40
C ILE A 366 -7.13 -23.02 -21.29
N ALA A 367 -8.05 -22.58 -22.16
CA ALA A 367 -7.86 -21.43 -23.03
C ALA A 367 -7.66 -20.13 -22.22
N LEU A 368 -8.49 -19.90 -21.20
CA LEU A 368 -8.34 -18.79 -20.26
C LEU A 368 -6.99 -18.85 -19.55
N ALA A 369 -6.60 -20.00 -19.01
CA ALA A 369 -5.31 -20.16 -18.33
C ALA A 369 -4.11 -19.84 -19.24
N LYS A 370 -4.17 -20.21 -20.53
CA LYS A 370 -3.14 -19.85 -21.52
C LYS A 370 -3.09 -18.35 -21.76
N ILE A 371 -4.24 -17.69 -21.94
CA ILE A 371 -4.33 -16.23 -22.09
C ILE A 371 -3.75 -15.55 -20.84
N GLY A 372 -4.15 -15.98 -19.64
CA GLY A 372 -3.67 -15.43 -18.37
C GLY A 372 -2.16 -15.54 -18.24
N LYS A 373 -1.58 -16.70 -18.56
CA LYS A 373 -0.13 -16.88 -18.56
C LYS A 373 0.56 -15.90 -19.53
N SER A 374 0.04 -15.75 -20.75
CA SER A 374 0.62 -14.81 -21.72
C SER A 374 0.54 -13.35 -21.25
N ILE A 375 -0.54 -12.96 -20.55
CA ILE A 375 -0.65 -11.63 -19.95
C ILE A 375 0.37 -11.47 -18.81
N GLU A 376 0.53 -12.47 -17.93
CA GLU A 376 1.58 -12.47 -16.89
C GLU A 376 2.98 -12.33 -17.50
N ASP A 377 3.29 -13.10 -18.54
CA ASP A 377 4.58 -13.07 -19.23
C ASP A 377 4.84 -11.68 -19.86
N HIS A 378 3.80 -11.01 -20.41
CA HIS A 378 3.90 -9.64 -20.96
C HIS A 378 4.22 -8.59 -19.89
N TYR A 379 3.57 -8.66 -18.72
CA TYR A 379 3.76 -7.69 -17.64
C TYR A 379 4.91 -8.04 -16.69
N GLY A 380 5.44 -9.26 -16.74
CA GLY A 380 6.54 -9.75 -15.90
C GLY A 380 6.17 -9.93 -14.42
N LYS A 381 4.87 -9.97 -14.09
CA LYS A 381 4.35 -10.08 -12.72
C LYS A 381 2.95 -10.72 -12.72
N PRO A 382 2.54 -11.43 -11.66
CA PRO A 382 1.22 -12.05 -11.60
C PRO A 382 0.08 -11.03 -11.74
N GLN A 383 -1.00 -11.45 -12.42
CA GLN A 383 -2.11 -10.60 -12.85
C GLN A 383 -3.46 -11.09 -12.31
N ASP A 384 -4.28 -10.13 -11.89
CA ASP A 384 -5.71 -10.23 -11.66
C ASP A 384 -6.41 -9.74 -12.93
N THR A 385 -7.19 -10.61 -13.57
CA THR A 385 -7.83 -10.35 -14.87
C THR A 385 -9.32 -10.63 -14.81
N GLU A 386 -10.11 -9.74 -15.41
CA GLU A 386 -11.56 -9.95 -15.59
C GLU A 386 -11.82 -10.43 -17.01
N PHE A 387 -12.69 -11.42 -17.18
CA PHE A 387 -13.05 -11.98 -18.48
C PHE A 387 -14.55 -12.09 -18.70
N ALA A 388 -14.94 -12.11 -19.97
CA ALA A 388 -16.30 -12.29 -20.44
C ALA A 388 -16.33 -13.24 -21.64
N ILE A 389 -17.30 -14.14 -21.70
CA ILE A 389 -17.48 -15.08 -22.80
C ILE A 389 -18.83 -14.82 -23.48
N GLU A 390 -18.80 -14.56 -24.78
CA GLU A 390 -19.97 -14.43 -25.64
C GLU A 390 -19.81 -15.39 -26.83
N LYS A 391 -20.73 -16.35 -26.99
CA LYS A 391 -20.73 -17.32 -28.11
C LYS A 391 -19.38 -18.05 -28.25
N ASP A 392 -18.88 -18.59 -27.13
CA ASP A 392 -17.59 -19.28 -27.01
C ASP A 392 -16.34 -18.43 -27.27
N VAL A 393 -16.48 -17.12 -27.53
CA VAL A 393 -15.34 -16.21 -27.70
C VAL A 393 -14.98 -15.60 -26.35
N ILE A 394 -13.73 -15.81 -25.93
CA ILE A 394 -13.17 -15.25 -24.69
C ILE A 394 -12.70 -13.83 -24.96
N TYR A 395 -13.15 -12.90 -24.13
CA TYR A 395 -12.68 -11.52 -24.07
C TYR A 395 -12.07 -11.21 -22.71
N ILE A 396 -10.92 -10.54 -22.71
CA ILE A 396 -10.35 -9.97 -21.49
C ILE A 396 -10.83 -8.52 -21.38
N VAL A 397 -11.50 -8.19 -20.28
CA VAL A 397 -12.13 -6.88 -20.10
C VAL A 397 -11.32 -5.97 -19.16
N GLN A 398 -10.43 -6.54 -18.34
CA GLN A 398 -9.52 -5.80 -17.48
C GLN A 398 -8.34 -6.67 -17.05
N ALA A 399 -7.18 -6.06 -16.78
CA ALA A 399 -6.03 -6.70 -16.13
C ALA A 399 -5.30 -5.70 -15.23
N ARG A 400 -4.78 -6.19 -14.10
CA ARG A 400 -3.95 -5.43 -13.16
C ARG A 400 -3.01 -6.36 -12.38
N PRO A 401 -1.88 -5.87 -11.86
CA PRO A 401 -1.01 -6.69 -11.03
C PRO A 401 -1.69 -7.14 -9.73
N ILE A 402 -1.44 -8.38 -9.30
CA ILE A 402 -1.86 -8.86 -7.97
C ILE A 402 -0.92 -8.25 -6.93
N THR A 403 -1.42 -7.31 -6.13
CA THR A 403 -0.64 -6.59 -5.12
C THR A 403 -0.53 -7.35 -3.79
N THR A 404 -1.35 -8.36 -3.56
CA THR A 404 -1.45 -9.11 -2.30
C THR A 404 -0.46 -10.28 -2.18
N LEU A 405 0.15 -10.76 -3.27
CA LEU A 405 1.03 -11.95 -3.26
C LEU A 405 2.32 -11.75 -2.45
N ASN A 406 2.74 -10.50 -2.25
CA ASN A 406 3.92 -10.16 -1.47
C ASN A 406 3.63 -10.00 0.03
N GLN A 407 2.41 -10.28 0.50
CA GLN A 407 2.14 -10.57 1.91
C GLN A 407 2.47 -12.04 2.24
N LYS A 408 3.63 -12.54 1.78
CA LYS A 408 4.27 -13.67 2.45
C LYS A 408 4.65 -13.19 3.84
N THR A 409 3.74 -13.34 4.79
CA THR A 409 4.11 -13.66 6.16
C THR A 409 5.07 -14.84 6.05
N SER A 410 6.36 -14.55 6.10
CA SER A 410 7.43 -15.52 6.27
C SER A 410 7.43 -16.02 7.73
N VAL A 411 6.24 -16.35 8.24
CA VAL A 411 6.11 -17.38 9.25
C VAL A 411 5.97 -18.65 8.44
N GLY A 412 7.07 -19.39 8.32
CA GLY A 412 7.00 -20.82 8.07
C GLY A 412 6.25 -21.47 9.23
N VAL A 413 4.92 -21.33 9.25
CA VAL A 413 4.09 -22.38 9.82
C VAL A 413 4.23 -23.49 8.80
N GLY A 414 5.22 -24.35 9.01
CA GLY A 414 5.19 -25.67 8.39
C GLY A 414 3.78 -26.21 8.55
N HIS A 415 3.26 -26.88 7.53
CA HIS A 415 1.99 -27.59 7.61
C HIS A 415 2.04 -28.58 8.80
N VAL A 416 1.70 -28.09 9.98
CA VAL A 416 1.14 -28.88 11.04
C VAL A 416 -0.34 -28.83 10.72
N GLN A 417 -0.81 -29.86 10.02
CA GLN A 417 -2.24 -30.17 10.07
C GLN A 417 -2.58 -30.21 11.56
N PRO A 418 -3.48 -29.35 12.07
CA PRO A 418 -3.97 -29.54 13.41
C PRO A 418 -4.52 -30.96 13.44
N VAL A 419 -4.07 -31.77 14.39
CA VAL A 419 -4.77 -33.01 14.69
C VAL A 419 -6.13 -32.55 15.21
N LEU A 420 -7.11 -32.51 14.32
CA LEU A 420 -8.51 -32.43 14.69
C LEU A 420 -8.69 -33.58 15.67
N SER A 421 -8.99 -33.26 16.92
CA SER A 421 -9.49 -34.30 17.82
C SER A 421 -10.71 -34.90 17.12
N ASP A 422 -10.90 -36.22 17.20
CA ASP A 422 -11.99 -36.95 16.53
C ASP A 422 -13.42 -36.44 16.87
N ASN A 423 -13.55 -35.36 17.64
CA ASN A 423 -14.77 -34.72 18.11
C ASN A 423 -14.96 -33.24 17.69
N SER A 424 -14.17 -32.66 16.77
CA SER A 424 -14.45 -31.30 16.28
C SER A 424 -15.58 -31.33 15.23
N GLU A 425 -16.82 -31.08 15.68
CA GLU A 425 -18.00 -31.00 14.81
C GLU A 425 -17.85 -29.84 13.81
N GLN A 426 -17.74 -30.17 12.53
CA GLN A 426 -17.82 -29.20 11.44
C GLN A 426 -19.27 -28.70 11.31
N ILE A 427 -19.47 -27.39 11.41
CA ILE A 427 -20.80 -26.77 11.33
C ILE A 427 -21.08 -26.27 9.92
N LEU A 428 -20.09 -25.64 9.27
CA LEU A 428 -20.24 -25.02 7.95
C LEU A 428 -19.00 -25.24 7.09
N LYS A 429 -19.20 -25.18 5.78
CA LYS A 429 -18.14 -25.15 4.77
C LYS A 429 -18.43 -24.05 3.76
N GLY A 430 -17.40 -23.30 3.42
CA GLY A 430 -17.42 -22.29 2.37
C GLY A 430 -16.10 -22.29 1.61
N THR A 431 -15.80 -21.16 0.98
CA THR A 431 -14.52 -20.90 0.31
C THR A 431 -13.55 -20.28 1.29
N GLY A 432 -12.37 -20.88 1.47
CA GLY A 432 -11.26 -20.28 2.19
C GLY A 432 -10.79 -19.02 1.49
N ALA A 433 -10.97 -17.86 2.13
CA ALA A 433 -10.73 -16.55 1.53
C ALA A 433 -9.46 -15.88 2.06
N SER A 434 -9.13 -16.05 3.33
CA SER A 434 -7.93 -15.47 3.94
C SER A 434 -7.37 -16.46 4.95
N MET A 435 -6.05 -16.70 4.87
CA MET A 435 -5.38 -17.74 5.66
C MET A 435 -5.46 -17.51 7.17
N GLY A 436 -5.27 -18.60 7.92
CA GLY A 436 -5.18 -18.62 9.37
C GLY A 436 -6.37 -19.33 10.02
N MET A 437 -6.25 -19.58 11.32
CA MET A 437 -7.29 -20.20 12.13
C MET A 437 -7.47 -19.44 13.43
N ALA A 438 -8.68 -19.01 13.72
CA ALA A 438 -8.99 -18.26 14.92
C ALA A 438 -10.33 -18.70 15.53
N SER A 439 -10.42 -18.64 16.86
CA SER A 439 -11.63 -18.95 17.60
C SER A 439 -12.17 -17.68 18.26
N GLY A 440 -13.50 -17.54 18.28
CA GLY A 440 -14.15 -16.40 18.89
C GLY A 440 -15.66 -16.56 19.00
N VAL A 441 -16.30 -15.56 19.59
CA VAL A 441 -17.74 -15.53 19.82
C VAL A 441 -18.46 -14.95 18.59
N VAL A 442 -19.47 -15.65 18.09
CA VAL A 442 -20.27 -15.22 16.93
C VAL A 442 -21.04 -13.94 17.25
N LYS A 443 -20.88 -12.95 16.37
CA LYS A 443 -21.71 -11.74 16.28
C LYS A 443 -22.28 -11.63 14.87
N ILE A 444 -23.61 -11.73 14.76
CA ILE A 444 -24.32 -11.67 13.49
C ILE A 444 -24.74 -10.21 13.24
N LEU A 445 -24.28 -9.65 12.14
CA LEU A 445 -24.62 -8.30 11.69
C LEU A 445 -25.55 -8.37 10.48
N ASN A 446 -26.67 -7.64 10.54
CA ASN A 446 -27.60 -7.53 9.41
C ASN A 446 -27.29 -6.34 8.50
N GLY A 447 -26.43 -5.41 8.93
CA GLY A 447 -26.11 -4.20 8.17
C GLY A 447 -24.99 -3.36 8.79
N PRO A 448 -24.43 -2.40 8.03
CA PRO A 448 -23.35 -1.51 8.50
C PRO A 448 -23.68 -0.67 9.72
N SER A 449 -24.95 -0.40 10.00
CA SER A 449 -25.38 0.35 11.20
C SER A 449 -25.03 -0.36 12.51
N GLU A 450 -24.72 -1.67 12.44
CA GLU A 450 -24.49 -2.52 13.59
C GLU A 450 -23.01 -2.78 13.88
N ILE A 451 -22.08 -2.19 13.10
CA ILE A 451 -20.63 -2.44 13.21
C ILE A 451 -20.09 -2.23 14.63
N ASN A 452 -20.68 -1.34 15.42
CA ASN A 452 -20.28 -1.06 16.80
C ASN A 452 -20.53 -2.22 17.78
N ARG A 453 -21.26 -3.26 17.37
CA ARG A 453 -21.50 -4.47 18.18
C ARG A 453 -20.31 -5.44 18.23
N ILE A 454 -19.33 -5.26 17.34
CA ILE A 454 -18.13 -6.12 17.26
C ILE A 454 -17.06 -5.63 18.24
N GLU A 455 -16.65 -6.50 19.15
CA GLU A 455 -15.56 -6.30 20.10
C GLU A 455 -14.33 -7.15 19.73
N LYS A 456 -13.18 -6.86 20.36
CA LYS A 456 -11.95 -7.64 20.13
C LYS A 456 -12.14 -9.06 20.67
N GLY A 457 -12.00 -10.06 19.81
CA GLY A 457 -12.25 -11.47 20.16
C GLY A 457 -13.50 -12.07 19.50
N ASP A 458 -14.32 -11.25 18.85
CA ASP A 458 -15.54 -11.71 18.18
C ASP A 458 -15.27 -12.23 16.76
N VAL A 459 -16.08 -13.20 16.32
CA VAL A 459 -16.19 -13.60 14.92
C VAL A 459 -17.35 -12.86 14.28
N LEU A 460 -17.05 -12.08 13.25
CA LEU A 460 -18.05 -11.34 12.49
C LEU A 460 -18.74 -12.29 11.50
N VAL A 461 -20.06 -12.41 11.62
CA VAL A 461 -20.90 -13.17 10.69
C VAL A 461 -21.89 -12.23 10.00
N ALA A 462 -21.96 -12.28 8.67
CA ALA A 462 -22.87 -11.42 7.89
C ALA A 462 -23.24 -12.09 6.56
N GLU A 463 -24.34 -11.66 5.92
CA GLU A 463 -24.72 -12.17 4.58
C GLU A 463 -23.63 -11.81 3.56
N MET A 464 -23.22 -10.54 3.56
CA MET A 464 -22.08 -10.00 2.82
C MET A 464 -21.50 -8.81 3.58
N THR A 465 -20.23 -8.47 3.32
CA THR A 465 -19.62 -7.25 3.87
C THR A 465 -19.49 -6.18 2.80
N THR A 466 -19.67 -4.92 3.19
CA THR A 466 -19.40 -3.74 2.37
C THR A 466 -18.26 -2.91 2.99
N PRO A 467 -17.70 -1.91 2.30
CA PRO A 467 -16.64 -1.04 2.83
C PRO A 467 -16.93 -0.41 4.20
N ASP A 468 -18.20 -0.19 4.52
CA ASP A 468 -18.61 0.36 5.80
C ASP A 468 -18.36 -0.61 6.97
N TYR A 469 -18.14 -1.90 6.70
CA TYR A 469 -17.78 -2.91 7.70
C TYR A 469 -16.31 -2.88 8.11
N VAL A 470 -15.41 -2.19 7.39
CA VAL A 470 -13.96 -2.19 7.66
C VAL A 470 -13.60 -1.90 9.12
N PRO A 471 -14.23 -0.94 9.81
CA PRO A 471 -13.96 -0.71 11.24
C PRO A 471 -14.28 -1.92 12.12
N ALA A 472 -15.37 -2.63 11.83
CA ALA A 472 -15.74 -3.86 12.52
C ALA A 472 -14.81 -5.03 12.15
N MET A 473 -14.48 -5.17 10.87
CA MET A 473 -13.55 -6.20 10.39
C MET A 473 -12.20 -6.10 11.10
N ARG A 474 -11.66 -4.90 11.32
CA ARG A 474 -10.42 -4.68 12.07
C ARG A 474 -10.46 -5.13 13.53
N ARG A 475 -11.66 -5.22 14.14
CA ARG A 475 -11.83 -5.65 15.53
C ARG A 475 -12.06 -7.16 15.65
N ALA A 476 -12.65 -7.77 14.63
CA ALA A 476 -12.96 -9.20 14.61
C ALA A 476 -11.69 -10.06 14.55
N VAL A 477 -11.74 -11.25 15.14
CA VAL A 477 -10.66 -12.26 15.08
C VAL A 477 -10.80 -13.22 13.89
N ALA A 478 -12.00 -13.33 13.35
CA ALA A 478 -12.28 -14.03 12.09
C ALA A 478 -13.57 -13.49 11.46
N ILE A 479 -13.76 -13.77 10.16
CA ILE A 479 -14.93 -13.33 9.39
C ILE A 479 -15.56 -14.54 8.67
N VAL A 480 -16.88 -14.65 8.71
CA VAL A 480 -17.66 -15.66 7.99
C VAL A 480 -18.80 -14.98 7.22
N THR A 481 -18.94 -15.25 5.92
CA THR A 481 -20.06 -14.72 5.13
C THR A 481 -20.87 -15.79 4.38
N ASP A 482 -22.15 -15.50 4.16
CA ASP A 482 -23.04 -16.38 3.38
C ASP A 482 -22.72 -16.31 1.88
N ALA A 483 -22.52 -15.11 1.36
CA ALA A 483 -22.18 -14.85 -0.03
C ALA A 483 -20.70 -14.45 -0.18
N GLY A 484 -20.20 -14.54 -1.41
CA GLY A 484 -18.87 -14.08 -1.81
C GLY A 484 -17.93 -15.20 -2.24
N GLY A 485 -17.03 -14.87 -3.17
CA GLY A 485 -15.89 -15.71 -3.58
C GLY A 485 -14.54 -15.17 -3.07
N LYS A 486 -13.43 -15.73 -3.57
CA LYS A 486 -12.06 -15.30 -3.20
C LYS A 486 -11.77 -13.83 -3.52
N THR A 487 -12.62 -13.18 -4.30
CA THR A 487 -12.49 -11.78 -4.75
C THR A 487 -13.47 -10.84 -4.07
N SER A 488 -14.33 -11.36 -3.20
CA SER A 488 -15.32 -10.55 -2.49
C SER A 488 -14.66 -9.50 -1.60
N HIS A 489 -15.41 -8.45 -1.27
CA HIS A 489 -14.96 -7.42 -0.33
C HIS A 489 -14.43 -8.02 0.98
N ALA A 490 -15.15 -9.02 1.53
CA ALA A 490 -14.74 -9.75 2.73
C ALA A 490 -13.36 -10.39 2.52
N ALA A 491 -13.16 -11.11 1.41
CA ALA A 491 -11.91 -11.80 1.11
C ALA A 491 -10.72 -10.85 0.95
N ILE A 492 -10.88 -9.75 0.20
CA ILE A 492 -9.80 -8.80 -0.08
C ILE A 492 -9.35 -8.10 1.21
N VAL A 493 -10.29 -7.50 1.93
CA VAL A 493 -9.98 -6.73 3.15
C VAL A 493 -9.46 -7.65 4.26
N SER A 494 -10.00 -8.87 4.40
CA SER A 494 -9.48 -9.84 5.36
C SER A 494 -8.03 -10.23 5.11
N ARG A 495 -7.61 -10.38 3.84
CA ARG A 495 -6.20 -10.63 3.50
C ARG A 495 -5.32 -9.44 3.87
N GLU A 496 -5.73 -8.23 3.48
CA GLU A 496 -5.00 -7.00 3.81
C GLU A 496 -4.80 -6.82 5.32
N LEU A 497 -5.77 -7.26 6.12
CA LEU A 497 -5.74 -7.20 7.59
C LEU A 497 -5.13 -8.45 8.26
N GLY A 498 -4.83 -9.52 7.51
CA GLY A 498 -4.32 -10.78 8.05
C GLY A 498 -5.32 -11.55 8.94
N ILE A 499 -6.62 -11.40 8.68
CA ILE A 499 -7.70 -12.00 9.48
C ILE A 499 -8.23 -13.26 8.77
N PRO A 500 -8.35 -14.42 9.46
CA PRO A 500 -8.97 -15.62 8.89
C PRO A 500 -10.38 -15.36 8.35
N CYS A 501 -10.66 -15.81 7.14
CA CYS A 501 -11.93 -15.52 6.46
C CYS A 501 -12.46 -16.70 5.65
N VAL A 502 -13.75 -17.02 5.84
CA VAL A 502 -14.50 -18.00 5.07
C VAL A 502 -15.71 -17.32 4.44
N VAL A 503 -15.85 -17.41 3.13
CA VAL A 503 -16.93 -16.74 2.37
C VAL A 503 -17.76 -17.77 1.62
N GLY A 504 -18.99 -17.42 1.20
CA GLY A 504 -19.78 -18.30 0.36
C GLY A 504 -20.32 -19.54 1.09
N THR A 505 -20.57 -19.45 2.40
CA THR A 505 -21.13 -20.56 3.20
C THR A 505 -22.62 -20.82 2.93
N GLY A 506 -23.31 -19.88 2.28
CA GLY A 506 -24.72 -19.89 1.93
C GLY A 506 -25.70 -19.75 3.10
N THR A 507 -25.32 -20.16 4.31
CA THR A 507 -26.25 -20.32 5.45
C THR A 507 -25.64 -19.99 6.82
N ALA A 508 -24.46 -19.36 6.90
CA ALA A 508 -23.85 -18.99 8.18
C ALA A 508 -24.72 -18.08 9.05
N THR A 509 -25.39 -17.07 8.48
CA THR A 509 -26.26 -16.17 9.27
C THR A 509 -27.48 -16.88 9.88
N HIS A 510 -27.89 -18.01 9.31
CA HIS A 510 -29.02 -18.82 9.78
C HIS A 510 -28.61 -20.01 10.65
N THR A 511 -27.43 -20.57 10.39
CA THR A 511 -26.93 -21.79 11.05
C THR A 511 -26.19 -21.46 12.35
N LEU A 512 -25.43 -20.35 12.36
CA LEU A 512 -24.74 -19.87 13.56
C LEU A 512 -25.69 -19.07 14.44
N LYS A 513 -25.42 -19.05 15.75
CA LYS A 513 -26.22 -18.33 16.74
C LYS A 513 -25.39 -17.24 17.40
N GLU A 514 -26.00 -16.10 17.68
CA GLU A 514 -25.38 -15.02 18.45
C GLU A 514 -24.82 -15.57 19.78
N GLY A 515 -23.57 -15.22 20.13
CA GLY A 515 -22.92 -15.67 21.36
C GLY A 515 -22.29 -17.07 21.28
N MET A 516 -22.40 -17.76 20.13
CA MET A 516 -21.84 -19.09 19.95
C MET A 516 -20.31 -19.05 19.79
N MET A 517 -19.59 -19.92 20.49
CA MET A 517 -18.14 -20.09 20.30
C MET A 517 -17.87 -20.96 19.07
N ILE A 518 -17.06 -20.47 18.13
CA ILE A 518 -16.66 -21.21 16.92
C ILE A 518 -15.17 -21.06 16.65
N THR A 519 -14.64 -21.94 15.81
CA THR A 519 -13.30 -21.82 15.22
C THR A 519 -13.42 -21.75 13.70
N VAL A 520 -12.81 -20.73 13.10
CA VAL A 520 -12.82 -20.48 11.66
C VAL A 520 -11.45 -20.84 11.10
N ASP A 521 -11.41 -21.80 10.17
CA ASP A 521 -10.25 -22.13 9.35
C ASP A 521 -10.41 -21.48 7.98
N GLY A 522 -9.73 -20.35 7.79
CA GLY A 522 -9.78 -19.58 6.56
C GLY A 522 -8.94 -20.16 5.43
N ALA A 523 -8.10 -21.17 5.68
CA ALA A 523 -7.35 -21.87 4.64
C ALA A 523 -8.21 -22.97 3.98
N GLU A 524 -8.79 -23.85 4.78
CA GLU A 524 -9.64 -24.95 4.29
C GLU A 524 -11.09 -24.53 4.02
N GLY A 525 -11.50 -23.34 4.46
CA GLY A 525 -12.86 -22.84 4.28
C GLY A 525 -13.86 -23.51 5.22
N VAL A 526 -13.44 -23.90 6.43
CA VAL A 526 -14.25 -24.71 7.36
C VAL A 526 -14.52 -23.95 8.66
N VAL A 527 -15.74 -24.08 9.18
CA VAL A 527 -16.13 -23.54 10.50
C VAL A 527 -16.49 -24.68 11.44
N TYR A 528 -15.81 -24.76 12.57
CA TYR A 528 -15.98 -25.80 13.58
C TYR A 528 -16.72 -25.28 14.83
N ARG A 529 -17.41 -26.18 15.52
CA ARG A 529 -18.04 -25.89 16.82
C ARG A 529 -17.00 -25.79 17.92
N GLY A 530 -17.11 -24.75 18.75
CA GLY A 530 -16.26 -24.57 19.92
C GLY A 530 -14.86 -24.02 19.58
N LYS A 531 -14.02 -23.96 20.62
CA LYS A 531 -12.64 -23.49 20.54
C LYS A 531 -11.71 -24.68 20.31
N ILE A 532 -10.99 -24.70 19.19
CA ILE A 532 -9.95 -25.70 18.92
C ILE A 532 -8.62 -25.11 19.38
N GLU A 533 -7.98 -25.74 20.38
CA GLU A 533 -6.66 -25.34 20.87
C GLU A 533 -5.55 -26.07 20.09
N LYS A 534 -4.47 -25.35 19.74
CA LYS A 534 -3.26 -25.97 19.15
C LYS A 534 -2.56 -26.80 20.21
N SER A 535 -2.41 -28.10 20.01
CA SER A 535 -1.61 -28.95 20.90
C SER A 535 -0.13 -28.61 20.78
N SER A 536 0.52 -28.28 21.89
CA SER A 536 1.98 -28.23 22.01
C SER A 536 2.55 -29.65 21.87
N GLU A 537 3.46 -29.88 20.93
CA GLU A 537 4.06 -31.20 20.73
C GLU A 537 5.06 -31.59 21.84
N ASN A 538 5.05 -32.89 22.14
CA ASN A 538 5.90 -33.62 23.07
C ASN A 538 7.26 -33.97 22.42
N PRO A 539 8.42 -33.75 23.07
CA PRO A 539 9.75 -33.89 22.44
C PRO A 539 10.31 -35.33 22.41
N ALA A 540 9.48 -36.35 22.14
CA ALA A 540 9.92 -37.75 22.20
C ALA A 540 9.42 -38.58 21.02
N ARG A 541 10.06 -38.42 19.85
CA ARG A 541 10.25 -39.45 18.80
C ARG A 541 11.09 -38.87 17.66
N GLN A 542 12.41 -38.83 17.86
CA GLN A 542 13.35 -38.71 16.75
C GLN A 542 13.42 -40.06 16.03
N GLY A 543 12.97 -40.07 14.78
CA GLY A 543 13.07 -41.21 13.85
C GLY A 543 13.29 -40.70 12.43
N VAL A 544 14.55 -40.39 12.12
CA VAL A 544 15.21 -40.29 10.81
C VAL A 544 14.30 -40.24 9.57
N LEU A 545 13.99 -39.03 9.09
CA LEU A 545 13.96 -38.68 7.67
C LEU A 545 14.36 -37.20 7.53
N GLN A 546 15.65 -36.97 7.25
CA GLN A 546 16.15 -35.65 6.87
C GLN A 546 15.61 -35.30 5.46
N TYR A 547 14.53 -34.51 5.41
CA TYR A 547 14.37 -33.55 4.32
C TYR A 547 15.05 -32.27 4.76
N ALA A 548 16.20 -31.97 4.15
CA ALA A 548 16.86 -30.68 4.33
C ALA A 548 15.90 -29.58 3.86
N PRO A 549 15.56 -28.58 4.69
CA PRO A 549 14.80 -27.43 4.23
C PRO A 549 15.64 -26.73 3.16
N THR A 550 15.02 -26.35 2.05
CA THR A 550 15.58 -25.34 1.15
C THR A 550 15.72 -24.06 1.96
N ILE A 551 16.90 -23.86 2.53
CA ILE A 551 17.33 -22.58 3.12
C ILE A 551 17.26 -21.59 1.96
N GLU A 552 16.28 -20.66 1.98
CA GLU A 552 16.39 -19.46 1.17
C GLU A 552 17.70 -18.81 1.64
N THR A 553 18.74 -18.89 0.80
CA THR A 553 20.09 -18.43 1.17
C THR A 553 20.04 -16.92 1.29
N VAL A 554 19.76 -16.42 2.49
CA VAL A 554 19.80 -15.00 2.76
C VAL A 554 21.27 -14.58 2.74
N PRO A 555 21.65 -13.59 1.92
CA PRO A 555 23.04 -13.22 1.75
C PRO A 555 23.61 -12.70 3.08
N VAL A 556 24.84 -13.12 3.38
CA VAL A 556 25.61 -12.57 4.50
C VAL A 556 26.02 -11.15 4.12
N THR A 557 25.78 -10.20 5.02
CA THR A 557 26.10 -8.78 4.84
C THR A 557 27.09 -8.31 5.90
N GLY A 558 27.94 -7.34 5.55
CA GLY A 558 28.84 -6.67 6.49
C GLY A 558 28.11 -5.65 7.37
N THR A 559 27.22 -4.86 6.77
CA THR A 559 26.27 -3.98 7.46
C THR A 559 25.14 -4.83 8.04
N LYS A 560 24.89 -4.67 9.34
CA LYS A 560 23.85 -5.44 10.06
C LYS A 560 22.45 -4.91 9.75
N VAL A 561 21.48 -5.82 9.72
CA VAL A 561 20.06 -5.50 9.61
C VAL A 561 19.38 -5.75 10.94
N TYR A 562 19.06 -4.67 11.63
CA TYR A 562 18.28 -4.68 12.85
C TYR A 562 16.79 -4.43 12.56
N VAL A 563 15.95 -4.71 13.56
CA VAL A 563 14.51 -4.43 13.51
C VAL A 563 14.09 -3.36 14.52
N ASN A 564 13.09 -2.57 14.15
CA ASN A 564 12.35 -1.67 15.05
C ASN A 564 11.20 -2.47 15.70
N LEU A 565 11.16 -2.55 17.02
CA LEU A 565 10.17 -3.37 17.75
C LEU A 565 9.65 -2.66 19.00
N GLY A 566 8.35 -2.73 19.27
CA GLY A 566 7.75 -2.20 20.50
C GLY A 566 6.68 -3.09 21.13
N GLU A 567 6.27 -4.16 20.45
CA GLU A 567 5.21 -5.08 20.89
C GLU A 567 5.85 -6.41 21.34
N PRO A 568 5.80 -6.77 22.64
CA PRO A 568 6.40 -8.01 23.15
C PRO A 568 5.83 -9.27 22.49
N ASP A 569 4.52 -9.34 22.24
CA ASP A 569 3.83 -10.51 21.68
C ASP A 569 4.40 -10.97 20.33
N ARG A 570 4.97 -10.04 19.54
CA ARG A 570 5.53 -10.33 18.21
C ARG A 570 7.02 -10.67 18.24
N ALA A 571 7.68 -10.54 19.39
CA ALA A 571 9.13 -10.70 19.49
C ALA A 571 9.59 -12.10 19.08
N LYS A 572 8.87 -13.15 19.50
CA LYS A 572 9.22 -14.55 19.15
C LYS A 572 9.13 -14.79 17.65
N GLU A 573 8.08 -14.31 16.99
CA GLU A 573 7.91 -14.43 15.54
C GLU A 573 9.05 -13.72 14.79
N ILE A 574 9.26 -12.44 15.11
CA ILE A 574 10.23 -11.58 14.42
C ILE A 574 11.67 -12.06 14.67
N SER A 575 11.95 -12.64 15.85
CA SER A 575 13.26 -13.20 16.15
C SER A 575 13.66 -14.35 15.21
N GLN A 576 12.69 -15.06 14.60
CA GLN A 576 12.98 -16.13 13.64
C GLN A 576 13.33 -15.59 12.24
N MET A 577 13.11 -14.30 11.99
CA MET A 577 13.48 -13.66 10.73
C MET A 577 15.00 -13.44 10.66
N PRO A 578 15.59 -13.28 9.47
CA PRO A 578 17.03 -13.11 9.29
C PRO A 578 17.50 -11.68 9.66
N CYS A 579 17.22 -11.23 10.87
CA CYS A 579 17.71 -9.98 11.46
C CYS A 579 18.82 -10.25 12.49
N ASP A 580 19.72 -9.28 12.62
CA ASP A 580 20.91 -9.35 13.46
C ASP A 580 20.66 -8.91 14.91
N GLY A 581 19.43 -8.52 15.25
CA GLY A 581 19.05 -7.95 16.56
C GLY A 581 17.95 -6.87 16.45
N VAL A 582 17.66 -6.22 17.57
CA VAL A 582 16.73 -5.09 17.66
C VAL A 582 17.52 -3.79 17.80
N GLY A 583 17.40 -2.90 16.82
CA GLY A 583 18.17 -1.65 16.74
C GLY A 583 17.43 -0.48 17.38
N LEU A 584 16.13 -0.63 17.56
CA LEU A 584 15.28 0.28 18.31
C LEU A 584 14.17 -0.53 18.98
N MET A 585 14.33 -0.80 20.27
CA MET A 585 13.25 -1.28 21.12
C MET A 585 12.55 -0.10 21.78
N ARG A 586 11.24 0.01 21.56
CA ARG A 586 10.37 1.07 22.08
C ARG A 586 9.56 0.55 23.27
N ALA A 587 9.65 1.25 24.40
CA ALA A 587 8.97 0.89 25.64
C ALA A 587 7.54 1.42 25.73
N GLU A 588 7.15 2.29 24.81
CA GLU A 588 5.93 3.08 24.88
C GLU A 588 4.66 2.22 25.01
N PHE A 589 4.56 1.12 24.27
CA PHE A 589 3.44 0.18 24.41
C PHE A 589 3.39 -0.47 25.80
N ILE A 590 4.54 -0.94 26.31
CA ILE A 590 4.62 -1.54 27.65
C ILE A 590 4.20 -0.50 28.71
N ILE A 591 4.67 0.74 28.60
CA ILE A 591 4.30 1.83 29.53
C ILE A 591 2.81 2.14 29.44
N SER A 592 2.24 2.18 28.23
CA SER A 592 0.80 2.37 28.02
C SER A 592 -0.03 1.23 28.62
N GLU A 593 0.43 -0.01 28.56
CA GLU A 593 -0.23 -1.17 29.17
C GLU A 593 -0.13 -1.18 30.70
N ILE A 594 0.96 -0.64 31.27
CA ILE A 594 1.01 -0.36 32.71
C ILE A 594 -0.10 0.62 33.11
N GLY A 595 -0.41 1.59 32.23
CA GLY A 595 -1.62 2.41 32.26
C GLY A 595 -1.66 3.54 33.30
N GLU A 596 -0.61 3.67 34.13
CA GLU A 596 -0.52 4.70 35.17
C GLU A 596 0.82 5.44 35.12
N HIS A 597 0.78 6.75 35.36
CA HIS A 597 1.95 7.62 35.33
C HIS A 597 3.03 7.18 36.35
N PRO A 598 4.32 7.11 36.00
CA PRO A 598 5.36 6.59 36.88
C PRO A 598 5.49 7.40 38.18
N SER A 599 5.45 8.74 38.13
CA SER A 599 5.47 9.56 39.36
C SER A 599 4.23 9.37 40.25
N ALA A 600 3.07 9.03 39.66
CA ALA A 600 1.88 8.71 40.44
C ALA A 600 2.04 7.36 41.15
N MET A 601 2.63 6.37 40.47
CA MET A 601 2.96 5.07 41.03
C MET A 601 3.99 5.18 42.16
N ILE A 602 5.02 6.01 42.01
CA ILE A 602 6.00 6.32 43.08
C ILE A 602 5.28 6.90 44.30
N LYS A 603 4.43 7.92 44.11
CA LYS A 603 3.69 8.56 45.21
C LYS A 603 2.77 7.58 45.96
N LYS A 604 2.29 6.53 45.28
CA LYS A 604 1.48 5.44 45.86
C LYS A 604 2.31 4.31 46.49
N GLY A 605 3.64 4.41 46.51
CA GLY A 605 4.52 3.34 46.99
C GLY A 605 4.56 2.11 46.06
N LYS A 606 4.17 2.26 44.78
CA LYS A 606 4.07 1.19 43.78
C LYS A 606 5.15 1.27 42.68
N GLY A 607 6.24 2.01 42.91
CA GLY A 607 7.36 2.13 41.97
C GLY A 607 7.94 0.77 41.55
N GLU A 608 8.14 -0.14 42.50
CA GLU A 608 8.63 -1.50 42.23
C GLU A 608 7.69 -2.36 41.36
N VAL A 609 6.39 -2.11 41.45
CA VAL A 609 5.41 -2.79 40.58
C VAL A 609 5.54 -2.27 39.15
N TRP A 610 5.78 -0.97 39.00
CA TRP A 610 6.01 -0.35 37.71
C TRP A 610 7.32 -0.84 37.08
N SER A 611 8.43 -0.84 37.82
CA SER A 611 9.73 -1.34 37.33
C SER A 611 9.67 -2.82 36.97
N LYS A 612 8.96 -3.64 37.76
CA LYS A 612 8.75 -5.06 37.45
C LYS A 612 7.99 -5.25 36.14
N LYS A 613 6.85 -4.58 35.95
CA LYS A 613 6.06 -4.74 34.72
C LYS A 613 6.85 -4.32 33.48
N LEU A 614 7.61 -3.23 33.58
CA LEU A 614 8.49 -2.80 32.50
C LEU A 614 9.58 -3.85 32.23
N ALA A 615 10.20 -4.38 33.29
CA ALA A 615 11.21 -5.44 33.17
C ALA A 615 10.65 -6.71 32.51
N ASP A 616 9.44 -7.13 32.87
CA ASP A 616 8.80 -8.33 32.31
C ASP A 616 8.59 -8.17 30.78
N GLY A 617 8.09 -7.02 30.34
CA GLY A 617 7.94 -6.72 28.90
C GLY A 617 9.28 -6.59 28.15
N ILE A 618 10.32 -6.00 28.79
CA ILE A 618 11.66 -5.94 28.22
C ILE A 618 12.30 -7.33 28.12
N ALA A 619 12.12 -8.16 29.16
CA ALA A 619 12.67 -9.51 29.21
C ALA A 619 12.15 -10.36 28.06
N GLU A 620 10.85 -10.32 27.77
CA GLU A 620 10.26 -11.10 26.68
C GLU A 620 10.92 -10.82 25.32
N ILE A 621 11.21 -9.55 25.04
CA ILE A 621 11.93 -9.17 23.82
C ILE A 621 13.41 -9.58 23.90
N ALA A 622 14.08 -9.31 25.01
CA ALA A 622 15.48 -9.65 25.18
C ALA A 622 15.74 -11.17 25.09
N GLU A 623 14.86 -12.00 25.64
CA GLU A 623 14.90 -13.46 25.56
C GLU A 623 14.74 -13.95 24.13
N ALA A 624 13.75 -13.44 23.39
CA ALA A 624 13.48 -13.85 22.02
C ALA A 624 14.68 -13.62 21.10
N PHE A 625 15.43 -12.53 21.32
CA PHE A 625 16.57 -12.19 20.47
C PHE A 625 17.90 -12.75 20.98
N SER A 626 18.00 -13.23 22.22
CA SER A 626 19.26 -13.70 22.80
C SER A 626 19.95 -14.77 21.93
N PRO A 627 21.27 -14.65 21.63
CA PRO A 627 22.23 -13.67 22.14
C PRO A 627 22.37 -12.39 21.29
N ARG A 628 21.52 -12.18 20.28
CA ARG A 628 21.55 -10.97 19.43
C ARG A 628 21.18 -9.72 20.25
N PRO A 629 21.83 -8.57 19.97
CA PRO A 629 21.63 -7.35 20.74
C PRO A 629 20.20 -6.83 20.65
N VAL A 630 19.73 -6.26 21.76
CA VAL A 630 18.47 -5.51 21.86
C VAL A 630 18.78 -4.13 22.40
N VAL A 631 18.69 -3.11 21.55
CA VAL A 631 18.94 -1.71 21.93
C VAL A 631 17.65 -1.10 22.45
N TYR A 632 17.50 -1.09 23.78
CA TYR A 632 16.39 -0.45 24.48
C TYR A 632 16.55 1.06 24.48
N ARG A 633 15.58 1.77 23.90
CA ARG A 633 15.49 3.22 24.03
C ARG A 633 14.76 3.54 25.33
N ALA A 634 15.41 4.32 26.20
CA ALA A 634 14.72 4.84 27.38
C ALA A 634 13.47 5.65 26.99
N SER A 635 12.53 5.78 27.90
CA SER A 635 11.22 6.37 27.61
C SER A 635 11.33 7.78 27.04
N ASP A 636 10.79 7.98 25.84
CA ASP A 636 10.81 9.25 25.12
C ASP A 636 9.41 9.88 25.02
N PHE A 637 8.52 9.54 25.95
CA PHE A 637 7.20 10.16 26.03
C PHE A 637 7.30 11.68 26.23
N LYS A 638 6.49 12.39 25.47
CA LYS A 638 6.22 13.82 25.60
C LYS A 638 5.29 14.06 26.80
N SER A 639 5.28 15.29 27.32
CA SER A 639 4.44 15.65 28.47
C SER A 639 2.95 15.41 28.22
N ASN A 640 2.46 15.63 27.00
CA ASN A 640 1.06 15.35 26.63
C ASN A 640 0.73 13.85 26.63
N GLU A 641 1.66 12.99 26.24
CA GLU A 641 1.50 11.52 26.27
C GLU A 641 1.47 11.02 27.72
N TYR A 642 2.43 11.46 28.55
CA TYR A 642 2.42 11.16 29.99
C TYR A 642 1.17 11.67 30.70
N ARG A 643 0.69 12.87 30.33
CA ARG A 643 -0.54 13.46 30.87
C ARG A 643 -1.78 12.60 30.58
N GLY A 644 -1.77 11.88 29.45
CA GLY A 644 -2.83 10.95 29.06
C GLY A 644 -2.91 9.68 29.92
N LEU A 645 -1.85 9.33 30.65
CA LEU A 645 -1.87 8.20 31.57
C LEU A 645 -2.67 8.51 32.83
N LYS A 646 -3.19 7.47 33.50
CA LYS A 646 -3.90 7.64 34.76
C LYS A 646 -3.01 8.36 35.79
N GLY A 647 -3.52 9.46 36.35
CA GLY A 647 -2.80 10.30 37.31
C GLY A 647 -1.75 11.24 36.72
N GLY A 648 -1.56 11.28 35.39
CA GLY A 648 -0.55 12.11 34.72
C GLY A 648 -0.81 13.61 34.80
N THR A 649 -2.07 14.05 34.83
CA THR A 649 -2.46 15.48 34.92
C THR A 649 -1.92 16.20 36.16
N ALA A 650 -1.59 15.48 37.23
CA ALA A 650 -1.01 16.05 38.45
C ALA A 650 0.51 16.32 38.36
N PHE A 651 1.19 15.72 37.37
CA PHE A 651 2.65 15.78 37.23
C PHE A 651 3.09 16.44 35.92
N GLU A 652 2.23 16.44 34.90
CA GLU A 652 2.56 16.94 33.57
C GLU A 652 1.85 18.26 33.25
N GLN A 653 2.64 19.29 32.96
CA GLN A 653 2.12 20.59 32.51
C GLN A 653 1.77 20.54 31.01
N GLU A 654 0.88 21.44 30.59
CA GLU A 654 0.57 21.61 29.18
C GLU A 654 1.66 22.46 28.52
N GLU A 655 2.21 21.97 27.41
CA GLU A 655 3.28 22.64 26.67
C GLU A 655 2.78 23.09 25.31
N SER A 656 3.16 24.30 24.88
CA SER A 656 2.78 24.79 23.55
C SER A 656 3.39 23.99 22.40
N ASN A 657 4.58 23.40 22.61
CA ASN A 657 5.28 22.60 21.61
C ASN A 657 5.88 21.32 22.24
N PRO A 658 5.06 20.28 22.49
CA PRO A 658 5.53 19.06 23.17
C PRO A 658 6.66 18.33 22.43
N MET A 659 6.80 18.50 21.11
CA MET A 659 7.86 17.90 20.30
C MET A 659 9.27 18.28 20.77
N ILE A 660 9.47 19.54 21.16
CA ILE A 660 10.76 20.10 21.61
C ILE A 660 10.79 20.40 23.11
N GLY A 661 9.74 19.97 23.82
CA GLY A 661 9.49 20.29 25.22
C GLY A 661 10.15 19.33 26.22
N TYR A 662 9.48 19.12 27.35
CA TYR A 662 9.95 18.37 28.50
C TYR A 662 9.92 16.84 28.27
N ARG A 663 10.97 16.31 27.61
CA ARG A 663 11.11 14.89 27.24
C ARG A 663 12.56 14.42 27.15
N GLY A 664 12.73 13.11 26.96
CA GLY A 664 14.02 12.44 26.78
C GLY A 664 15.00 12.69 27.91
N GLU A 665 16.29 12.79 27.59
CA GLU A 665 17.38 12.98 28.54
C GLU A 665 17.12 14.05 29.61
N PHE A 666 16.62 15.22 29.20
CA PHE A 666 16.39 16.33 30.12
C PHE A 666 15.41 15.97 31.23
N ARG A 667 14.40 15.14 30.94
CA ARG A 667 13.45 14.64 31.94
C ARG A 667 14.12 13.70 32.95
N TYR A 668 15.11 12.93 32.50
CA TYR A 668 15.83 11.98 33.36
C TYR A 668 16.68 12.70 34.41
N ILE A 669 17.27 13.84 34.07
CA ILE A 669 18.09 14.62 34.99
C ILE A 669 17.26 15.46 35.96
N THR A 670 16.10 15.98 35.53
CA THR A 670 15.23 16.81 36.39
C THR A 670 14.30 15.98 37.27
N ASN A 671 13.87 14.79 36.80
CA ASN A 671 13.03 13.86 37.54
C ASN A 671 13.68 12.47 37.59
N SER A 672 14.84 12.41 38.24
CA SER A 672 15.66 11.20 38.32
C SER A 672 14.95 10.01 38.96
N GLU A 673 13.94 10.22 39.83
CA GLU A 673 13.19 9.13 40.45
C GLU A 673 12.42 8.27 39.43
N VAL A 674 11.89 8.87 38.37
CA VAL A 674 11.23 8.11 37.29
C VAL A 674 12.26 7.31 36.50
N PHE A 675 13.40 7.93 36.16
CA PHE A 675 14.47 7.26 35.42
C PHE A 675 15.10 6.12 36.21
N LYS A 676 15.20 6.23 37.54
CA LYS A 676 15.65 5.15 38.42
C LYS A 676 14.78 3.90 38.34
N LEU A 677 13.46 4.03 38.14
CA LEU A 677 12.59 2.86 37.94
C LEU A 677 12.92 2.11 36.65
N GLU A 678 13.23 2.85 35.59
CA GLU A 678 13.63 2.29 34.30
C GLU A 678 15.02 1.65 34.37
N ILE A 679 15.95 2.26 35.11
CA ILE A 679 17.26 1.67 35.44
C ILE A 679 17.10 0.36 36.20
N GLU A 680 16.25 0.31 37.25
CA GLU A 680 15.98 -0.94 37.98
C GLU A 680 15.36 -2.01 37.07
N ALA A 681 14.48 -1.62 36.14
CA ALA A 681 13.92 -2.56 35.18
C ALA A 681 15.01 -3.18 34.29
N ILE A 682 15.92 -2.36 33.75
CA ILE A 682 17.05 -2.82 32.93
C ILE A 682 17.99 -3.72 33.76
N ARG A 683 18.32 -3.32 35.00
CA ARG A 683 19.14 -4.12 35.90
C ARG A 683 18.50 -5.46 36.23
N ARG A 684 17.20 -5.49 36.47
CA ARG A 684 16.45 -6.73 36.70
C ARG A 684 16.58 -7.69 35.52
N VAL A 685 16.40 -7.20 34.30
CA VAL A 685 16.52 -8.02 33.08
C VAL A 685 17.96 -8.55 32.92
N ARG A 686 18.96 -7.69 33.11
CA ARG A 686 20.36 -8.08 32.90
C ARG A 686 20.94 -8.94 34.02
N GLU A 687 20.76 -8.52 35.28
CA GLU A 687 21.41 -9.09 36.45
C GLU A 687 20.63 -10.27 37.04
N LYS A 688 19.29 -10.21 37.05
CA LYS A 688 18.46 -11.28 37.63
C LYS A 688 18.07 -12.34 36.60
N LEU A 689 17.77 -11.95 35.36
CA LEU A 689 17.41 -12.88 34.28
C LEU A 689 18.60 -13.28 33.39
N GLY A 690 19.76 -12.63 33.53
CA GLY A 690 20.98 -12.98 32.80
C GLY A 690 21.01 -12.52 31.33
N LEU A 691 20.09 -11.65 30.92
CA LEU A 691 19.92 -11.23 29.52
C LEU A 691 20.87 -10.06 29.19
N THR A 692 22.15 -10.39 29.03
CA THR A 692 23.23 -9.41 28.79
C THR A 692 23.23 -8.81 27.39
N ASN A 693 22.37 -9.30 26.48
CA ASN A 693 22.16 -8.73 25.15
C ASN A 693 21.33 -7.44 25.16
N LEU A 694 20.73 -7.05 26.29
CA LEU A 694 19.99 -5.79 26.44
C LEU A 694 20.92 -4.58 26.61
N TRP A 695 20.98 -3.69 25.64
CA TRP A 695 21.73 -2.43 25.69
C TRP A 695 20.81 -1.23 25.90
N LEU A 696 21.37 -0.08 26.27
CA LEU A 696 20.60 1.14 26.53
C LEU A 696 20.94 2.23 25.52
N MET A 697 19.92 2.93 25.03
CA MET A 697 20.00 4.12 24.22
C MET A 697 19.26 5.28 24.88
N ILE A 698 19.95 6.42 25.03
CA ILE A 698 19.37 7.66 25.56
C ILE A 698 18.79 8.49 24.42
N PRO A 699 17.47 8.78 24.40
CA PRO A 699 16.83 9.64 23.41
C PRO A 699 16.94 11.13 23.75
N PHE A 700 16.71 11.95 22.74
CA PHE A 700 16.54 13.40 22.79
C PHE A 700 17.65 14.14 23.55
N VAL A 701 18.88 13.66 23.37
CA VAL A 701 20.10 14.26 23.92
C VAL A 701 20.32 15.64 23.30
N ARG A 702 20.52 16.67 24.13
CA ARG A 702 20.67 18.05 23.64
C ARG A 702 22.08 18.59 23.80
N THR A 703 22.69 18.36 24.95
CA THR A 703 23.99 18.94 25.32
C THR A 703 24.90 17.90 25.95
N ILE A 704 26.21 18.13 25.88
CA ILE A 704 27.21 17.24 26.49
C ILE A 704 27.03 17.18 28.02
N ASP A 705 26.66 18.30 28.66
CA ASP A 705 26.51 18.36 30.11
C ASP A 705 25.24 17.67 30.61
N GLU A 706 24.14 17.71 29.85
CA GLU A 706 22.96 16.88 30.12
C GLU A 706 23.31 15.39 30.03
N PHE A 707 24.07 14.99 29.01
CA PHE A 707 24.53 13.61 28.83
C PHE A 707 25.45 13.13 29.94
N ARG A 708 26.41 13.96 30.39
CA ARG A 708 27.27 13.62 31.54
C ARG A 708 26.45 13.40 32.81
N GLN A 709 25.42 14.20 33.04
CA GLN A 709 24.53 14.05 34.19
C GLN A 709 23.69 12.77 34.09
N ALA A 710 23.07 12.49 32.95
CA ALA A 710 22.30 11.27 32.72
C ALA A 710 23.18 10.02 32.89
N LYS A 711 24.40 10.04 32.33
CA LYS A 711 25.40 8.99 32.50
C LYS A 711 25.80 8.80 33.96
N LYS A 712 25.99 9.88 34.71
CA LYS A 712 26.26 9.81 36.15
C LYS A 712 25.12 9.15 36.92
N ILE A 713 23.86 9.48 36.60
CA ILE A 713 22.69 8.82 37.22
C ILE A 713 22.68 7.32 36.91
N LEU A 714 23.00 6.90 35.68
CA LEU A 714 23.13 5.47 35.34
C LEU A 714 24.17 4.77 36.19
N GLU A 715 25.38 5.35 36.27
CA GLU A 715 26.51 4.78 37.01
C GLU A 715 26.24 4.71 38.52
N ASP A 716 25.70 5.78 39.11
CA ASP A 716 25.35 5.85 40.53
C ASP A 716 24.25 4.83 40.92
N ASN A 717 23.46 4.35 39.95
CA ASN A 717 22.41 3.34 40.15
C ASN A 717 22.82 1.94 39.66
N GLY A 718 24.10 1.71 39.34
CA GLY A 718 24.67 0.38 39.08
C GLY A 718 24.72 -0.02 37.60
N LEU A 719 24.30 0.81 36.65
CA LEU A 719 24.45 0.56 35.22
C LEU A 719 25.66 1.32 34.66
N LYS A 720 26.82 0.67 34.69
CA LYS A 720 28.05 1.20 34.10
C LYS A 720 28.36 0.55 32.76
N ARG A 721 28.75 1.37 31.78
CA ARG A 721 29.27 0.91 30.48
C ARG A 721 30.39 -0.12 30.70
N SER A 722 30.32 -1.24 29.98
CA SER A 722 31.27 -2.34 30.08
C SER A 722 31.43 -3.07 28.74
N ARG A 723 32.14 -4.20 28.75
CA ARG A 723 32.21 -5.07 27.57
C ARG A 723 30.82 -5.61 27.19
N ASP A 724 29.99 -5.90 28.19
CA ASP A 724 28.69 -6.57 28.02
C ASP A 724 27.50 -5.61 28.09
N PHE A 725 27.70 -4.37 28.54
CA PHE A 725 26.67 -3.33 28.53
C PHE A 725 27.12 -2.14 27.68
N LYS A 726 26.38 -1.90 26.58
CA LYS A 726 26.64 -0.82 25.65
C LYS A 726 25.71 0.36 25.93
N LEU A 727 26.26 1.56 25.87
CA LEU A 727 25.53 2.81 26.02
C LEU A 727 25.51 3.55 24.67
N TRP A 728 24.31 3.72 24.12
CA TRP A 728 24.08 4.41 22.87
C TRP A 728 23.37 5.74 23.12
N ILE A 729 23.42 6.63 22.14
CA ILE A 729 22.59 7.83 22.08
C ILE A 729 21.80 7.86 20.78
N MET A 730 20.64 8.51 20.81
CA MET A 730 19.91 8.83 19.59
C MET A 730 20.40 10.18 19.03
N ALA A 731 20.97 10.19 17.83
CA ALA A 731 21.35 11.41 17.14
C ALA A 731 20.15 11.96 16.36
N GLU A 732 19.35 12.76 17.04
CA GLU A 732 18.11 13.32 16.51
C GLU A 732 17.95 14.82 16.73
N VAL A 733 18.83 15.43 17.53
CA VAL A 733 18.91 16.88 17.73
C VAL A 733 20.11 17.42 16.95
N PRO A 734 20.00 18.53 16.19
CA PRO A 734 21.11 19.07 15.39
C PRO A 734 22.40 19.35 16.17
N SER A 735 22.29 19.69 17.46
CA SER A 735 23.46 19.87 18.34
C SER A 735 24.29 18.60 18.49
N VAL A 736 23.67 17.42 18.50
CA VAL A 736 24.37 16.12 18.53
C VAL A 736 25.15 15.90 17.25
N ALA A 737 24.57 16.28 16.10
CA ALA A 737 25.29 16.20 14.84
C ALA A 737 26.50 17.14 14.83
N ILE A 738 26.35 18.37 15.31
CA ILE A 738 27.43 19.36 15.36
C ILE A 738 28.55 18.92 16.31
N LEU A 739 28.20 18.41 17.49
CA LEU A 739 29.13 18.01 18.55
C LEU A 739 29.40 16.50 18.58
N MET A 740 29.26 15.83 17.43
CA MET A 740 29.30 14.37 17.37
C MET A 740 30.67 13.82 17.85
N GLU A 741 31.77 14.53 17.60
CA GLU A 741 33.11 14.11 18.03
C GLU A 741 33.25 14.19 19.56
N GLU A 742 32.71 15.22 20.20
CA GLU A 742 32.65 15.37 21.65
C GLU A 742 31.80 14.26 22.30
N PHE A 743 30.63 13.95 21.73
CA PHE A 743 29.81 12.83 22.20
C PHE A 743 30.55 11.48 22.08
N CYS A 744 31.36 11.29 21.04
CA CYS A 744 32.22 10.10 20.93
C CYS A 744 33.23 10.03 22.09
N HIS A 745 33.83 11.16 22.46
CA HIS A 745 34.80 11.24 23.58
C HIS A 745 34.17 11.05 24.97
N GLU A 746 32.88 11.33 25.13
CA GLU A 746 32.14 11.03 26.38
C GLU A 746 31.92 9.51 26.60
N GLY A 747 32.35 8.68 25.65
CA GLY A 747 32.43 7.24 25.82
C GLY A 747 31.11 6.51 25.58
N ILE A 748 30.39 6.90 24.53
CA ILE A 748 29.32 6.10 23.92
C ILE A 748 29.89 4.89 23.16
N ASP A 749 29.10 3.86 22.95
CA ASP A 749 29.43 2.69 22.11
C ASP A 749 28.75 2.73 20.75
N GLY A 750 27.68 3.52 20.63
CA GLY A 750 26.92 3.62 19.39
C GLY A 750 25.99 4.82 19.32
N VAL A 751 25.58 5.10 18.10
CA VAL A 751 24.65 6.15 17.75
C VAL A 751 23.57 5.55 16.86
N SER A 752 22.31 5.83 17.17
CA SER A 752 21.21 5.59 16.24
C SER A 752 20.66 6.92 15.76
N ILE A 753 20.68 7.16 14.46
CA ILE A 753 20.10 8.36 13.85
C ILE A 753 18.58 8.22 13.90
N GLY A 754 17.92 9.12 14.64
CA GLY A 754 16.47 9.27 14.65
C GLY A 754 16.04 10.16 13.49
N SER A 755 15.88 9.59 12.29
CA SER A 755 15.68 10.38 11.06
C SER A 755 14.46 11.29 11.13
N ASN A 756 13.44 10.89 11.87
CA ASN A 756 12.20 11.64 12.04
C ASN A 756 12.43 12.98 12.74
N ASP A 757 12.91 12.95 13.98
CA ASP A 757 13.14 14.13 14.80
C ASP A 757 14.32 14.96 14.26
N LEU A 758 15.33 14.31 13.68
CA LEU A 758 16.41 15.02 12.98
C LEU A 758 15.88 15.85 11.81
N THR A 759 14.99 15.28 10.99
CA THR A 759 14.37 16.00 9.87
C THR A 759 13.52 17.17 10.36
N GLN A 760 12.73 16.96 11.41
CA GLN A 760 11.93 18.02 12.03
C GLN A 760 12.80 19.20 12.47
N LEU A 761 13.89 18.94 13.18
CA LEU A 761 14.71 19.98 13.78
C LEU A 761 15.67 20.64 12.81
N VAL A 762 16.22 19.90 11.84
CA VAL A 762 17.08 20.47 10.80
C VAL A 762 16.29 21.38 9.86
N LEU A 763 15.04 21.01 9.54
CA LEU A 763 14.20 21.79 8.63
C LEU A 763 13.31 22.81 9.36
N GLY A 764 13.23 22.77 10.69
CA GLY A 764 12.36 23.63 11.48
C GLY A 764 10.88 23.36 11.23
N ILE A 765 10.50 22.09 11.10
CA ILE A 765 9.15 21.65 10.78
C ILE A 765 8.58 20.76 11.88
N ASP A 766 7.32 20.99 12.22
CA ASP A 766 6.51 20.04 12.98
C ASP A 766 5.79 19.15 11.97
N ARG A 767 6.06 17.86 11.99
CA ARG A 767 5.44 16.92 11.04
C ARG A 767 3.96 16.67 11.32
N ASP A 768 3.52 16.90 12.56
CA ASP A 768 2.11 16.81 12.96
C ASP A 768 1.33 18.06 12.50
N ASN A 769 2.06 19.14 12.16
CA ASN A 769 1.48 20.30 11.50
C ASN A 769 1.28 20.03 10.00
N GLU A 770 0.02 19.80 9.63
CA GLU A 770 -0.37 19.39 8.28
C GLU A 770 0.05 20.36 7.16
N LYS A 771 0.32 21.63 7.49
CA LYS A 771 0.80 22.63 6.52
C LYS A 771 2.26 22.43 6.13
N LEU A 772 3.04 21.80 7.00
CA LEU A 772 4.48 21.59 6.82
C LEU A 772 4.80 20.15 6.37
N THR A 773 3.83 19.23 6.39
CA THR A 773 4.00 17.85 5.91
C THR A 773 4.62 17.75 4.50
N PRO A 774 4.28 18.60 3.50
CA PRO A 774 4.93 18.54 2.19
C PRO A 774 6.43 18.91 2.20
N LEU A 775 6.91 19.58 3.24
CA LEU A 775 8.32 19.92 3.44
C LEU A 775 9.08 18.84 4.22
N PHE A 776 8.36 17.91 4.85
CA PHE A 776 8.95 16.79 5.56
C PHE A 776 9.43 15.73 4.56
N ASP A 777 10.74 15.71 4.31
CA ASP A 777 11.40 14.70 3.51
C ASP A 777 12.76 14.39 4.12
N GLU A 778 12.95 13.16 4.61
CA GLU A 778 14.20 12.72 5.22
C GLU A 778 15.37 12.64 4.21
N ARG A 779 15.07 12.74 2.91
CA ARG A 779 16.05 12.81 1.81
C ARG A 779 16.44 14.24 1.45
N ASN A 780 15.90 15.23 2.16
CA ASN A 780 16.30 16.61 1.98
C ASN A 780 17.83 16.74 2.15
N GLU A 781 18.46 17.50 1.25
CA GLU A 781 19.92 17.66 1.20
C GLU A 781 20.52 18.08 2.55
N ALA A 782 19.85 18.96 3.31
CA ALA A 782 20.32 19.37 4.62
C ALA A 782 20.37 18.17 5.59
N VAL A 783 19.30 17.38 5.64
CA VAL A 783 19.19 16.18 6.49
C VAL A 783 20.20 15.12 6.05
N VAL A 784 20.32 14.85 4.75
CA VAL A 784 21.27 13.88 4.19
C VAL A 784 22.71 14.26 4.52
N ARG A 785 23.08 15.54 4.44
CA ARG A 785 24.41 16.01 4.86
C ARG A 785 24.64 15.87 6.35
N THR A 786 23.63 16.17 7.17
CA THR A 786 23.70 15.98 8.63
C THR A 786 23.90 14.51 8.98
N MET A 787 23.12 13.59 8.38
CA MET A 787 23.30 12.14 8.55
C MET A 787 24.70 11.71 8.10
N SER A 788 25.16 12.22 6.96
CA SER A 788 26.49 11.88 6.43
C SER A 788 27.62 12.30 7.37
N TYR A 789 27.51 13.49 7.97
CA TYR A 789 28.48 13.98 8.95
C TYR A 789 28.50 13.10 10.21
N ILE A 790 27.34 12.65 10.69
CA ILE A 790 27.26 11.74 11.83
C ILE A 790 27.92 10.40 11.51
N ILE A 791 27.61 9.78 10.36
CA ILE A 791 28.15 8.47 9.96
C ILE A 791 29.67 8.55 9.83
N THR A 792 30.19 9.56 9.14
CA THR A 792 31.63 9.71 8.91
C THR A 792 32.39 10.01 10.19
N THR A 793 31.85 10.84 11.08
CA THR A 793 32.44 11.11 12.41
C THR A 793 32.43 9.88 13.31
N CYS A 794 31.34 9.11 13.34
CA CYS A 794 31.27 7.85 14.10
C CYS A 794 32.28 6.84 13.57
N ARG A 795 32.37 6.68 12.25
CA ARG A 795 33.32 5.78 11.61
C ARG A 795 34.77 6.15 11.93
N LYS A 796 35.12 7.44 11.88
CA LYS A 796 36.45 7.96 12.24
C LYS A 796 36.83 7.61 13.69
N ASN A 797 35.85 7.65 14.59
CA ASN A 797 36.03 7.39 16.03
C ASN A 797 35.74 5.93 16.44
N HIS A 798 35.55 5.02 15.48
CA HIS A 798 35.22 3.61 15.73
C HIS A 798 33.96 3.40 16.59
N ILE A 799 32.98 4.30 16.46
CA ILE A 799 31.68 4.23 17.12
C ILE A 799 30.67 3.56 16.19
N THR A 800 29.83 2.68 16.74
CA THR A 800 28.74 2.02 16.01
C THR A 800 27.77 3.09 15.50
N CYS A 801 27.38 3.04 14.23
CA CYS A 801 26.42 3.99 13.65
C CYS A 801 25.28 3.25 12.98
N SER A 802 24.06 3.58 13.39
CA SER A 802 22.81 3.02 12.88
C SER A 802 21.84 4.13 12.48
N ILE A 803 20.79 3.77 11.77
CA ILE A 803 19.59 4.60 11.56
C ILE A 803 18.36 3.81 12.00
N CYS A 804 17.39 4.50 12.55
CA CYS A 804 16.10 3.94 12.94
C CYS A 804 14.95 4.84 12.47
N GLY A 805 13.73 4.30 12.49
CA GLY A 805 12.55 4.97 11.94
C GLY A 805 12.11 4.35 10.62
N GLN A 806 11.23 5.07 9.90
CA GLN A 806 10.63 4.57 8.66
C GLN A 806 11.51 4.85 7.44
N ALA A 807 12.43 5.82 7.50
CA ALA A 807 13.30 6.18 6.38
C ALA A 807 14.08 4.99 5.77
N PRO A 808 14.78 4.13 6.52
CA PRO A 808 15.49 2.98 5.93
C PRO A 808 14.53 1.88 5.40
N SER A 809 13.27 1.90 5.82
CA SER A 809 12.24 0.95 5.37
C SER A 809 11.55 1.44 4.08
N ASN A 810 11.45 2.76 3.91
CA ASN A 810 10.72 3.43 2.82
C ASN A 810 11.62 3.86 1.66
N TYR A 811 12.89 4.20 1.94
CA TYR A 811 13.78 4.83 0.97
C TYR A 811 15.06 4.00 0.78
N PRO A 812 15.13 3.15 -0.26
CA PRO A 812 16.33 2.38 -0.60
C PRO A 812 17.59 3.23 -0.76
N GLU A 813 17.45 4.47 -1.24
CA GLU A 813 18.53 5.44 -1.41
C GLU A 813 19.20 5.85 -0.07
N ILE A 814 18.43 5.87 1.02
CA ILE A 814 18.98 6.12 2.37
C ILE A 814 19.78 4.91 2.84
N VAL A 815 19.31 3.68 2.59
CA VAL A 815 20.08 2.47 2.90
C VAL A 815 21.40 2.46 2.11
N GLU A 816 21.35 2.80 0.82
CA GLU A 816 22.55 2.90 -0.03
C GLU A 816 23.55 3.93 0.49
N LEU A 817 23.08 5.12 0.91
CA LEU A 817 23.92 6.14 1.55
C LEU A 817 24.65 5.59 2.78
N PHE A 818 23.90 4.96 3.69
CA PHE A 818 24.43 4.43 4.95
C PHE A 818 25.47 3.34 4.72
N VAL A 819 25.18 2.38 3.85
CA VAL A 819 26.13 1.30 3.51
C VAL A 819 27.40 1.88 2.88
N LYS A 820 27.27 2.77 1.89
CA LYS A 820 28.44 3.37 1.20
C LYS A 820 29.33 4.19 2.12
N GLN A 821 28.75 4.89 3.09
CA GLN A 821 29.52 5.71 4.03
C GLN A 821 30.11 4.91 5.19
N GLY A 822 29.72 3.64 5.34
CA GLY A 822 30.26 2.72 6.32
C GLY A 822 29.52 2.77 7.66
N ALA A 823 28.20 2.98 7.64
CA ALA A 823 27.36 2.70 8.78
C ALA A 823 27.42 1.20 9.14
N THR A 824 27.38 0.89 10.43
CA THR A 824 27.52 -0.48 10.93
C THR A 824 26.21 -1.26 10.85
N SER A 825 25.07 -0.56 10.86
CA SER A 825 23.75 -1.19 10.82
C SER A 825 22.66 -0.26 10.27
N VAL A 826 21.53 -0.84 9.90
CA VAL A 826 20.26 -0.14 9.67
C VAL A 826 19.14 -0.86 10.43
N SER A 827 18.17 -0.13 10.97
CA SER A 827 17.04 -0.68 11.73
C SER A 827 15.71 -0.42 11.01
N VAL A 828 15.05 -1.47 10.54
CA VAL A 828 13.86 -1.41 9.67
C VAL A 828 12.62 -2.01 10.31
N SER A 829 11.45 -1.81 9.71
CA SER A 829 10.23 -2.54 10.10
C SER A 829 10.35 -4.03 9.78
N ALA A 830 9.61 -4.87 10.50
CA ALA A 830 9.73 -6.33 10.40
C ALA A 830 9.50 -6.85 8.97
N ASP A 831 8.56 -6.24 8.25
CA ASP A 831 8.22 -6.58 6.86
C ASP A 831 9.34 -6.25 5.85
N LYS A 832 10.33 -5.44 6.22
CA LYS A 832 11.44 -5.02 5.35
C LYS A 832 12.76 -5.74 5.61
N ILE A 833 12.86 -6.60 6.62
CA ILE A 833 14.13 -7.25 7.01
C ILE A 833 14.81 -7.96 5.82
N ILE A 834 14.06 -8.78 5.08
CA ILE A 834 14.61 -9.59 3.98
C ILE A 834 15.02 -8.71 2.80
N ASP A 835 14.14 -7.79 2.39
CA ASP A 835 14.38 -6.88 1.26
C ASP A 835 15.58 -5.97 1.53
N THR A 836 15.66 -5.38 2.72
CA THR A 836 16.78 -4.54 3.13
C THR A 836 18.08 -5.33 3.14
N ARG A 837 18.08 -6.59 3.63
CA ARG A 837 19.30 -7.41 3.60
C ARG A 837 19.76 -7.74 2.18
N LYS A 838 18.83 -8.08 1.27
CA LYS A 838 19.13 -8.31 -0.14
C LYS A 838 19.69 -7.03 -0.80
N LEU A 839 19.12 -5.88 -0.48
CA LEU A 839 19.59 -4.57 -0.94
C LEU A 839 21.02 -4.27 -0.47
N ILE A 840 21.29 -4.43 0.84
CA ILE A 840 22.63 -4.23 1.41
C ILE A 840 23.64 -5.14 0.73
N ALA A 841 23.34 -6.44 0.58
CA ALA A 841 24.23 -7.38 -0.08
C ALA A 841 24.56 -6.96 -1.52
N SER A 842 23.56 -6.45 -2.25
CA SER A 842 23.76 -5.91 -3.61
C SER A 842 24.67 -4.68 -3.61
N ILE A 843 24.50 -3.76 -2.67
CA ILE A 843 25.32 -2.54 -2.54
C ILE A 843 26.76 -2.89 -2.16
N GLU A 844 26.95 -3.76 -1.17
CA GLU A 844 28.28 -4.22 -0.73
C GLU A 844 29.02 -4.93 -1.87
N LYS A 845 28.33 -5.81 -2.59
CA LYS A 845 28.89 -6.47 -3.79
C LYS A 845 29.33 -5.45 -4.84
N LYS A 846 28.52 -4.41 -5.08
CA LYS A 846 28.86 -3.32 -6.02
C LYS A 846 30.13 -2.58 -5.56
N ILE A 847 30.24 -2.24 -4.27
CA ILE A 847 31.42 -1.57 -3.70
C ILE A 847 32.68 -2.44 -3.87
N LEU A 848 32.58 -3.74 -3.60
CA LEU A 848 33.70 -4.68 -3.76
C LEU A 848 34.16 -4.77 -5.22
N LEU A 849 33.23 -4.85 -6.18
CA LEU A 849 33.54 -4.88 -7.61
C LEU A 849 34.17 -3.57 -8.08
N GLU A 850 33.67 -2.41 -7.62
CA GLU A 850 34.24 -1.09 -7.93
C GLU A 850 35.67 -0.95 -7.40
N ASN A 851 35.94 -1.44 -6.18
CA ASN A 851 37.29 -1.43 -5.61
C ASN A 851 38.24 -2.37 -6.36
N ALA A 852 37.80 -3.59 -6.68
CA ALA A 852 38.61 -4.53 -7.46
C ALA A 852 38.98 -3.99 -8.85
N ALA A 853 38.04 -3.28 -9.51
CA ALA A 853 38.31 -2.62 -10.78
C ALA A 853 39.34 -1.48 -10.64
N ARG A 854 39.28 -0.69 -9.57
CA ARG A 854 40.28 0.37 -9.28
C ARG A 854 41.66 -0.23 -9.02
N ASP A 855 41.74 -1.32 -8.28
CA ASP A 855 43.01 -1.98 -7.96
C ASP A 855 43.66 -2.57 -9.22
N GLN A 856 42.88 -3.14 -10.15
CA GLN A 856 43.40 -3.60 -11.44
C GLN A 856 43.96 -2.46 -12.30
N VAL A 857 43.27 -1.31 -12.34
CA VAL A 857 43.77 -0.11 -13.03
C VAL A 857 45.02 0.44 -12.35
N GLY A 858 45.07 0.44 -11.01
CA GLY A 858 46.26 0.84 -10.24
C GLY A 858 47.47 -0.05 -10.50
N HIS A 859 47.28 -1.38 -10.56
CA HIS A 859 48.34 -2.31 -10.93
C HIS A 859 48.77 -2.13 -12.39
N PHE A 860 47.85 -1.85 -13.31
CA PHE A 860 48.17 -1.58 -14.70
C PHE A 860 48.95 -0.28 -14.88
N ILE A 861 48.61 0.78 -14.12
CA ILE A 861 49.37 2.05 -14.10
C ILE A 861 50.72 1.90 -13.40
N ALA A 862 50.84 1.05 -12.37
CA ALA A 862 52.12 0.77 -11.71
C ALA A 862 53.03 -0.17 -12.52
N ALA A 863 52.46 -0.95 -13.44
CA ALA A 863 53.18 -1.84 -14.37
C ALA A 863 53.61 -1.14 -15.68
N LEU A 864 52.94 -0.04 -16.04
CA LEU A 864 53.36 0.92 -17.07
C LEU A 864 54.41 1.89 -16.51
#